data_AF-A0A2T5LFV9-F1
#
_entry.id   AF-A0A2T5LFV9-F1
#
_cell.length_a   1.000
_cell.length_b   1.000
_cell.length_c   1.000
_cell.angle_alpha   90.00
_cell.angle_beta   90.00
_cell.angle_gamma   90.00
#
_symmetry.space_group_name_H-M   'P 1'
#
loop_
_entity.id
_entity.type
_entity.pdbx_description
1 polymer ?
#
loop_
_entity_poly.entity_id
_entity_poly.type
_entity_poly.pdbx_seq_one_letter_code
_entity_poly.pdbx_strand_id
1 'polypeptide(L)'
;MKRINAQLEAMLGDFQVRSSTGPQRAVQLRAAVEASELTLRAFNAAAAAGTMRSFQIDTEGSRANHVGRFDSERGSVSLPSSAFRDSGAAPTPDLIATCRVQSMLVAFASGVVTNGGKPVGGASPEMVRNLQNTLNGSPYLASEFKRAATTRDPTSPHKFGLERFELLPPNANIGGAYVGETHTMLLPAGALVARPGRTFNAAALTFVVGHEVQHAFNRADALQATVALRDGVNHISQSSSPIHDYTPVLAAYLGEVRKDEARGQIAGWNAVQSWMEASGKPVTLKAMGEADDRMRDFVPFQVSGGPATVHPDIVLNADMTLSPTAGNIEALGKHYFDRPTRDHFPLGSKERVMGLNHDHVSNYPNHYGKQAIEQILAAEKKAPLFQGRKPEPTFDMARLGLFEDVLERQGLDLTKSHGNGEYFDSTQLPSAPRTFNHTVQGKNAHQYVPVAPDNAPPLPTRLDLPAHPDHEFFRQVRRHVVELDRSLGRAPDHYTDNISSALTVQARADGLERVDHIELSERGDALRAMQIPKGRTNEQFTLRSAVATSEASTPMEESASKWPDAMRRFEVHEQARAERQESVLGRGHTVPNSVSRVGPTPEHRQHSLDDPRNPNSRDHDLYNKLERCLPNASEERLVQFTAACHRHRITAKNLSGLHVDYDSMTLSMNSDGLISTTAVVDLSTPPPEPQQAIQQIQQFDQQMEQIRQQSQEQAAQMSQQGPVM
;
A
#
# COMPACT_ATOMS: atom_id res chain seq x y z
N MET A 1 -7.35 41.35 17.28
CA MET A 1 -6.44 42.51 17.39
C MET A 1 -5.70 42.65 16.07
N LYS A 2 -5.79 43.82 15.39
CA LYS A 2 -5.12 44.13 14.11
C LYS A 2 -3.88 45.02 14.27
N ARG A 3 -3.30 45.11 15.46
CA ARG A 3 -2.13 45.96 15.75
C ARG A 3 -1.06 45.16 16.47
N ILE A 4 0.20 45.57 16.29
CA ILE A 4 1.35 45.07 17.03
C ILE A 4 1.14 45.34 18.53
N ASN A 5 1.41 44.36 19.39
CA ASN A 5 1.34 44.51 20.85
C ASN A 5 2.67 45.07 21.41
N ALA A 6 2.66 45.49 22.68
CA ALA A 6 3.83 46.12 23.30
C ALA A 6 5.07 45.21 23.32
N GLN A 7 4.89 43.90 23.50
CA GLN A 7 5.99 42.93 23.52
C GLN A 7 6.65 42.82 22.14
N LEU A 8 5.86 42.67 21.08
CA LEU A 8 6.36 42.60 19.71
C LEU A 8 6.94 43.95 19.25
N GLU A 9 6.35 45.06 19.69
CA GLU A 9 6.86 46.41 19.45
C GLU A 9 8.27 46.59 20.03
N ALA A 10 8.49 46.12 21.27
CA ALA A 10 9.81 46.14 21.91
C ALA A 10 10.83 45.32 21.12
N MET A 11 10.46 44.14 20.62
CA MET A 11 11.36 43.31 19.81
C MET A 11 11.76 43.96 18.49
N LEU A 12 10.83 44.65 17.82
CA LEU A 12 11.10 45.41 16.59
C LEU A 12 11.99 46.63 16.89
N GLY A 13 11.79 47.28 18.04
CA GLY A 13 12.65 48.36 18.52
C GLY A 13 14.08 47.88 18.81
N ASP A 14 14.24 46.78 19.52
CA ASP A 14 15.55 46.17 19.81
C ASP A 14 16.27 45.75 18.52
N PHE A 15 15.54 45.21 17.54
CA PHE A 15 16.07 44.89 16.22
C PHE A 15 16.60 46.13 15.49
N GLN A 16 15.98 47.30 15.67
CA GLN A 16 16.44 48.56 15.06
C GLN A 16 17.74 49.09 15.70
N VAL A 17 17.93 48.87 17.00
CA VAL A 17 19.06 49.44 17.77
C VAL A 17 20.35 48.64 17.60
N ARG A 18 20.28 47.36 17.25
CA ARG A 18 21.48 46.53 17.01
C ARG A 18 22.26 47.07 15.80
N SER A 19 23.53 47.38 16.01
CA SER A 19 24.40 48.13 15.08
C SER A 19 24.64 47.48 13.71
N SER A 20 24.28 46.21 13.53
CA SER A 20 24.37 45.47 12.26
C SER A 20 23.08 45.47 11.43
N THR A 21 21.95 45.92 12.00
CA THR A 21 20.61 45.88 11.39
C THR A 21 20.11 47.30 11.16
N GLY A 22 20.60 47.94 10.09
CA GLY A 22 20.34 49.37 9.82
C GLY A 22 18.84 49.76 9.85
N PRO A 23 18.50 51.04 10.14
CA PRO A 23 17.13 51.48 10.42
C PRO A 23 16.09 51.12 9.35
N GLN A 24 16.50 51.10 8.09
CA GLN A 24 15.62 50.78 6.96
C GLN A 24 15.18 49.30 6.96
N ARG A 25 16.04 48.38 7.41
CA ARG A 25 15.69 46.95 7.51
C ARG A 25 14.67 46.71 8.61
N ALA A 26 14.71 47.47 9.70
CA ALA A 26 13.69 47.42 10.75
C ALA A 26 12.31 47.88 10.24
N VAL A 27 12.28 48.94 9.42
CA VAL A 27 11.04 49.40 8.76
C VAL A 27 10.48 48.34 7.81
N GLN A 28 11.34 47.72 7.00
CA GLN A 28 10.95 46.61 6.11
C GLN A 28 10.40 45.42 6.92
N LEU A 29 11.06 45.01 8.00
CA LEU A 29 10.59 43.91 8.85
C LEU A 29 9.21 44.19 9.44
N ARG A 30 9.02 45.39 10.01
CA ARG A 30 7.71 45.81 10.53
C ARG A 30 6.63 45.71 9.45
N ALA A 31 6.88 46.29 8.28
CA ALA A 31 5.94 46.29 7.18
C ALA A 31 5.64 44.85 6.68
N ALA A 32 6.63 43.95 6.69
CA ALA A 32 6.43 42.55 6.34
C ALA A 32 5.55 41.80 7.36
N VAL A 33 5.74 42.06 8.66
CA VAL A 33 4.90 41.49 9.73
C VAL A 33 3.46 41.99 9.62
N GLU A 34 3.26 43.27 9.31
CA GLU A 34 1.92 43.87 9.15
C GLU A 34 1.23 43.51 7.83
N ALA A 35 1.97 43.05 6.82
CA ALA A 35 1.43 42.65 5.51
C ALA A 35 0.51 41.40 5.57
N SER A 36 0.41 40.73 6.71
CA SER A 36 -0.44 39.56 6.90
C SER A 36 -1.04 39.54 8.30
N GLU A 37 -2.38 39.52 8.38
CA GLU A 37 -3.06 39.38 9.66
C GLU A 37 -2.72 38.05 10.35
N LEU A 38 -2.47 36.98 9.58
CA LEU A 38 -2.04 35.69 10.12
C LEU A 38 -0.68 35.78 10.81
N THR A 39 0.30 36.40 10.13
CA THR A 39 1.65 36.63 10.66
C THR A 39 1.63 37.50 11.90
N LEU A 40 0.90 38.62 11.83
CA LEU A 40 0.76 39.54 12.95
C LEU A 40 0.12 38.86 14.17
N ARG A 41 -0.93 38.05 13.98
CA ARG A 41 -1.58 37.31 15.07
C ARG A 41 -0.63 36.31 15.72
N ALA A 42 0.08 35.51 14.92
CA ALA A 42 1.00 34.49 15.42
C ALA A 42 2.18 35.09 16.19
N PHE A 43 2.85 36.11 15.63
CA PHE A 43 3.96 36.79 16.30
C PHE A 43 3.52 37.57 17.53
N ASN A 44 2.35 38.22 17.52
CA ASN A 44 1.80 38.86 18.73
C ASN A 44 1.55 37.82 19.83
N ALA A 45 0.95 36.67 19.51
CA ALA A 45 0.68 35.62 20.47
C ALA A 45 1.97 35.06 21.07
N ALA A 46 2.98 34.77 20.24
CA ALA A 46 4.27 34.27 20.69
C ALA A 46 5.06 35.30 21.53
N ALA A 47 5.00 36.58 21.15
CA ALA A 47 5.62 37.66 21.91
C ALA A 47 4.95 37.86 23.27
N ALA A 48 3.61 37.82 23.33
CA ALA A 48 2.86 37.91 24.57
C ALA A 48 3.11 36.72 25.51
N ALA A 49 3.29 35.51 24.94
CA ALA A 49 3.65 34.31 25.68
C ALA A 49 5.14 34.26 26.10
N GLY A 50 5.98 35.18 25.61
CA GLY A 50 7.42 35.19 25.86
C GLY A 50 8.19 34.03 25.20
N THR A 51 7.55 33.30 24.28
CA THR A 51 8.17 32.22 23.50
C THR A 51 8.97 32.75 22.32
N MET A 52 8.57 33.91 21.78
CA MET A 52 9.39 34.73 20.89
C MET A 52 9.87 35.96 21.65
N ARG A 53 11.12 36.34 21.47
CA ARG A 53 11.84 37.36 22.26
C ARG A 53 12.68 38.31 21.42
N SER A 54 13.05 37.95 20.19
CA SER A 54 13.87 38.81 19.33
C SER A 54 13.79 38.42 17.86
N PHE A 55 14.14 39.37 17.00
CA PHE A 55 14.53 39.13 15.63
C PHE A 55 16.04 39.32 15.47
N GLN A 56 16.63 38.64 14.49
CA GLN A 56 18.02 38.87 14.06
C GLN A 56 18.15 38.64 12.56
N ILE A 57 19.19 39.21 11.95
CA ILE A 57 19.58 38.91 10.58
C ILE A 57 20.73 37.90 10.63
N ASP A 58 20.60 36.83 9.86
CA ASP A 58 21.69 35.88 9.63
C ASP A 58 22.70 36.52 8.68
N THR A 59 23.96 36.65 9.11
CA THR A 59 25.06 37.17 8.27
C THR A 59 25.63 36.06 7.40
N GLU A 60 25.91 36.35 6.13
CA GLU A 60 26.46 35.39 5.16
C GLU A 60 27.68 34.64 5.72
N GLY A 61 27.67 33.31 5.62
CA GLY A 61 28.70 32.41 6.17
C GLY A 61 28.18 31.35 7.16
N SER A 62 26.95 31.52 7.64
CA SER A 62 26.21 30.54 8.45
C SER A 62 25.39 29.58 7.57
N ARG A 63 25.09 28.41 8.12
CA ARG A 63 24.23 27.34 7.56
C ARG A 63 23.07 27.88 6.69
N ALA A 64 22.74 27.19 5.59
CA ALA A 64 21.65 27.54 4.68
C ALA A 64 20.39 28.06 5.41
N ASN A 65 19.90 29.23 4.99
CA ASN A 65 18.80 29.95 5.59
C ASN A 65 17.98 30.62 4.48
N HIS A 66 17.02 29.90 3.92
CA HIS A 66 16.14 30.39 2.86
C HIS A 66 14.77 30.81 3.37
N VAL A 67 14.26 30.17 4.44
CA VAL A 67 12.93 30.44 5.01
C VAL A 67 12.99 31.07 6.40
N GLY A 68 14.17 31.45 6.89
CA GLY A 68 14.38 31.87 8.28
C GLY A 68 14.65 30.70 9.22
N ARG A 69 14.98 31.01 10.48
CA ARG A 69 15.17 30.05 11.57
C ARG A 69 14.61 30.58 12.89
N PHE A 70 13.75 29.82 13.53
CA PHE A 70 13.31 30.02 14.90
C PHE A 70 14.10 29.12 15.85
N ASP A 71 14.86 29.75 16.75
CA ASP A 71 15.51 29.12 17.90
C ASP A 71 14.52 29.15 19.08
N SER A 72 13.92 28.00 19.39
CA SER A 72 12.93 27.87 20.45
C SER A 72 13.52 28.00 21.86
N GLU A 73 14.83 27.76 22.04
CA GLU A 73 15.50 27.90 23.33
C GLU A 73 15.77 29.37 23.63
N ARG A 74 16.23 30.13 22.62
CA ARG A 74 16.50 31.57 22.74
C ARG A 74 15.28 32.45 22.48
N GLY A 75 14.23 31.89 21.89
CA GLY A 75 13.09 32.64 21.39
C GLY A 75 13.46 33.63 20.27
N SER A 76 14.44 33.30 19.42
CA SER A 76 14.93 34.23 18.40
C SER A 76 14.56 33.79 16.99
N VAL A 77 14.01 34.71 16.19
CA VAL A 77 13.74 34.49 14.76
C VAL A 77 14.87 35.13 13.94
N SER A 78 15.69 34.28 13.32
CA SER A 78 16.73 34.65 12.37
C SER A 78 16.16 34.74 10.96
N LEU A 79 16.36 35.87 10.29
CA LEU A 79 15.90 36.13 8.93
C LEU A 79 17.11 36.21 7.98
N PRO A 80 17.01 35.71 6.75
CA PRO A 80 18.10 35.80 5.79
C PRO A 80 18.33 37.26 5.37
N SER A 81 19.61 37.66 5.34
CA SER A 81 20.01 38.99 4.87
C SER A 81 19.49 39.28 3.46
N SER A 82 19.49 38.27 2.58
CA SER A 82 19.04 38.35 1.19
C SER A 82 17.55 38.71 1.02
N ALA A 83 16.72 38.52 2.06
CA ALA A 83 15.32 38.93 2.02
C ALA A 83 15.15 40.44 2.15
N PHE A 84 16.16 41.17 2.64
CA PHE A 84 16.08 42.62 2.81
C PHE A 84 16.62 43.36 1.59
N ARG A 85 16.07 44.55 1.32
CA ARG A 85 16.71 45.52 0.43
C ARG A 85 17.75 46.32 1.20
N ASP A 86 18.80 46.72 0.51
CA ASP A 86 19.78 47.67 1.05
C ASP A 86 19.19 49.06 1.24
N SER A 87 18.15 49.40 0.47
CA SER A 87 17.43 50.65 0.65
C SER A 87 15.90 50.56 0.46
N GLY A 88 15.18 51.50 1.08
CA GLY A 88 13.73 51.66 0.97
C GLY A 88 12.95 51.06 2.14
N ALA A 89 11.71 51.55 2.32
CA ALA A 89 10.83 51.17 3.42
C ALA A 89 9.92 49.97 3.09
N ALA A 90 9.66 49.71 1.81
CA ALA A 90 8.77 48.63 1.40
C ALA A 90 9.45 47.26 1.56
N PRO A 91 8.78 46.27 2.19
CA PRO A 91 9.31 44.93 2.32
C PRO A 91 9.39 44.24 0.96
N THR A 92 10.37 43.35 0.78
CA THR A 92 10.40 42.49 -0.40
C THR A 92 9.31 41.41 -0.31
N PRO A 93 8.86 40.85 -1.46
CA PRO A 93 8.03 39.65 -1.45
C PRO A 93 8.67 38.49 -0.68
N ASP A 94 9.99 38.35 -0.77
CA ASP A 94 10.74 37.29 -0.08
C ASP A 94 10.71 37.46 1.44
N LEU A 95 10.84 38.70 1.96
CA LEU A 95 10.73 38.99 3.39
C LEU A 95 9.32 38.72 3.91
N ILE A 96 8.28 39.08 3.15
CA ILE A 96 6.88 38.77 3.49
C ILE A 96 6.70 37.26 3.57
N ALA A 97 7.16 36.52 2.56
CA ALA A 97 7.03 35.06 2.51
C ALA A 97 7.80 34.38 3.64
N THR A 98 9.02 34.83 3.91
CA THR A 98 9.86 34.36 5.03
C THR A 98 9.16 34.60 6.37
N CYS A 99 8.64 35.80 6.62
CA CYS A 99 7.92 36.10 7.86
C CYS A 99 6.68 35.21 8.04
N ARG A 100 5.98 34.88 6.95
CA ARG A 100 4.84 33.96 6.99
C ARG A 100 5.27 32.54 7.35
N VAL A 101 6.27 31.99 6.68
CA VAL A 101 6.79 30.65 7.01
C VAL A 101 7.28 30.60 8.46
N GLN A 102 8.02 31.60 8.92
CA GLN A 102 8.46 31.70 10.31
C GLN A 102 7.30 31.81 11.28
N SER A 103 6.23 32.55 10.95
CA SER A 103 5.05 32.63 11.81
C SER A 103 4.35 31.29 12.00
N MET A 104 4.33 30.44 10.96
CA MET A 104 3.82 29.07 11.06
C MET A 104 4.71 28.21 11.97
N LEU A 105 6.03 28.32 11.85
CA LEU A 105 6.99 27.55 12.65
C LEU A 105 7.00 27.98 14.12
N VAL A 106 6.91 29.28 14.40
CA VAL A 106 6.77 29.81 15.76
C VAL A 106 5.46 29.32 16.40
N ALA A 107 4.36 29.35 15.64
CA ALA A 107 3.08 28.81 16.11
C ALA A 107 3.14 27.29 16.34
N PHE A 108 3.81 26.53 15.48
CA PHE A 108 4.01 25.09 15.65
C PHE A 108 4.85 24.75 16.89
N ALA A 109 5.86 25.58 17.20
CA ALA A 109 6.73 25.41 18.36
C ALA A 109 6.07 25.79 19.69
N SER A 110 5.24 26.84 19.70
CA SER A 110 4.74 27.47 20.92
C SER A 110 3.24 27.34 21.14
N GLY A 111 2.49 26.96 20.12
CA GLY A 111 1.04 26.85 20.15
C GLY A 111 0.55 25.52 20.70
N VAL A 112 -0.76 25.45 20.91
CA VAL A 112 -1.46 24.17 21.07
C VAL A 112 -1.55 23.55 19.69
N VAL A 113 -0.71 22.54 19.42
CA VAL A 113 -0.83 21.73 18.22
C VAL A 113 -1.91 20.69 18.48
N THR A 114 -2.68 20.27 17.47
CA THR A 114 -3.57 19.13 17.66
C THR A 114 -2.86 17.84 17.24
N ASN A 115 -3.13 16.77 17.98
CA ASN A 115 -2.70 15.42 17.68
C ASN A 115 -3.98 14.57 17.51
N GLY A 116 -4.47 14.48 16.27
CA GLY A 116 -5.78 13.90 15.98
C GLY A 116 -6.94 14.67 16.59
N GLY A 117 -6.91 16.01 16.50
CA GLY A 117 -7.94 16.89 17.04
C GLY A 117 -7.86 17.10 18.56
N LYS A 118 -7.00 16.36 19.27
CA LYS A 118 -6.74 16.58 20.70
C LYS A 118 -5.62 17.61 20.88
N PRO A 119 -5.85 18.68 21.65
CA PRO A 119 -4.79 19.60 22.08
C PRO A 119 -3.61 18.84 22.69
N VAL A 120 -2.44 19.00 22.10
CA VAL A 120 -1.15 18.69 22.71
C VAL A 120 -0.37 19.99 22.90
N GLY A 121 0.63 19.98 23.78
CA GLY A 121 1.58 21.10 23.85
C GLY A 121 2.27 21.33 22.50
N GLY A 122 3.07 22.41 22.40
CA GLY A 122 3.83 22.72 21.19
C GLY A 122 4.77 21.59 20.76
N ALA A 123 5.14 21.58 19.48
CA ALA A 123 6.11 20.63 18.96
C ALA A 123 7.46 20.77 19.68
N SER A 124 8.16 19.65 19.87
CA SER A 124 9.44 19.67 20.57
C SER A 124 10.50 20.52 19.82
N PRO A 125 11.48 21.09 20.53
CA PRO A 125 12.59 21.82 19.89
C PRO A 125 13.30 21.02 18.78
N GLU A 126 13.43 19.70 18.95
CA GLU A 126 14.01 18.84 17.93
C GLU A 126 13.15 18.78 16.66
N MET A 127 11.83 18.60 16.81
CA MET A 127 10.89 18.56 15.68
C MET A 127 10.94 19.86 14.88
N VAL A 128 10.87 20.99 15.58
CA VAL A 128 10.92 22.34 15.00
C VAL A 128 12.25 22.56 14.27
N ARG A 129 13.37 22.13 14.89
CA ARG A 129 14.70 22.23 14.29
C ARG A 129 14.82 21.36 13.03
N ASN A 130 14.36 20.12 13.06
CA ASN A 130 14.46 19.19 11.92
C ASN A 130 13.56 19.62 10.74
N LEU A 131 12.34 20.09 11.01
CA LEU A 131 11.48 20.67 9.97
C LEU A 131 12.15 21.88 9.32
N GLN A 132 12.66 22.83 10.11
CA GLN A 132 13.34 24.01 9.58
C GLN A 132 14.62 23.68 8.82
N ASN A 133 15.36 22.65 9.25
CA ASN A 133 16.54 22.18 8.54
C ASN A 133 16.17 21.57 7.19
N THR A 134 15.03 20.91 7.11
CA THR A 134 14.50 20.32 5.88
C THR A 134 14.09 21.43 4.91
N LEU A 135 13.29 22.39 5.36
CA LEU A 135 12.87 23.54 4.53
C LEU A 135 14.07 24.37 4.03
N ASN A 136 15.04 24.64 4.90
CA ASN A 136 16.24 25.39 4.53
C ASN A 136 17.27 24.54 3.78
N GLY A 137 17.15 23.22 3.77
CA GLY A 137 18.10 22.31 3.13
C GLY A 137 17.86 22.14 1.63
N SER A 138 16.68 22.52 1.13
CA SER A 138 16.28 22.41 -0.27
C SER A 138 15.80 23.78 -0.78
N PRO A 139 16.59 24.47 -1.64
CA PRO A 139 16.17 25.73 -2.26
C PRO A 139 14.81 25.64 -2.98
N TYR A 140 14.54 24.52 -3.68
CA TYR A 140 13.24 24.24 -4.29
C TYR A 140 12.13 24.23 -3.24
N LEU A 141 12.31 23.45 -2.16
CA LEU A 141 11.30 23.36 -1.10
C LEU A 141 11.08 24.71 -0.41
N ALA A 142 12.14 25.46 -0.13
CA ALA A 142 12.05 26.80 0.44
C ALA A 142 11.22 27.74 -0.44
N SER A 143 11.41 27.67 -1.76
CA SER A 143 10.64 28.45 -2.73
C SER A 143 9.17 28.06 -2.73
N GLU A 144 8.87 26.75 -2.80
CA GLU A 144 7.50 26.25 -2.84
C GLU A 144 6.74 26.57 -1.55
N PHE A 145 7.38 26.48 -0.39
CA PHE A 145 6.77 26.89 0.89
C PHE A 145 6.50 28.38 0.97
N LYS A 146 7.44 29.21 0.51
CA LYS A 146 7.25 30.66 0.42
C LYS A 146 6.11 30.99 -0.54
N ARG A 147 6.01 30.29 -1.66
CA ARG A 147 4.91 30.42 -2.63
C ARG A 147 3.57 29.99 -2.02
N ALA A 148 3.48 28.82 -1.39
CA ALA A 148 2.26 28.33 -0.76
C ALA A 148 1.77 29.26 0.37
N ALA A 149 2.70 29.82 1.15
CA ALA A 149 2.40 30.77 2.21
C ALA A 149 1.96 32.16 1.69
N THR A 150 2.17 32.48 0.40
CA THR A 150 1.88 33.80 -0.17
C THR A 150 0.83 33.81 -1.27
N THR A 151 0.61 32.70 -1.94
CA THR A 151 -0.44 32.53 -2.94
C THR A 151 -1.80 32.36 -2.25
N ARG A 152 -2.78 33.14 -2.69
CA ARG A 152 -4.18 32.99 -2.25
C ARG A 152 -4.77 31.72 -2.85
N ASP A 153 -5.52 30.97 -2.05
CA ASP A 153 -6.31 29.87 -2.56
C ASP A 153 -7.50 30.44 -3.37
N PRO A 154 -7.65 30.11 -4.66
CA PRO A 154 -8.76 30.61 -5.48
C PRO A 154 -10.13 30.13 -4.98
N THR A 155 -10.18 28.99 -4.27
CA THR A 155 -11.41 28.44 -3.67
C THR A 155 -11.71 29.02 -2.29
N SER A 156 -10.75 29.73 -1.69
CA SER A 156 -10.87 30.38 -0.38
C SER A 156 -10.06 31.67 -0.36
N PRO A 157 -10.54 32.75 -1.03
CA PRO A 157 -9.72 33.96 -1.28
C PRO A 157 -9.22 34.69 -0.03
N HIS A 158 -9.80 34.39 1.14
CA HIS A 158 -9.36 34.93 2.42
C HIS A 158 -8.20 34.16 3.06
N LYS A 159 -7.84 33.00 2.51
CA LYS A 159 -6.76 32.13 2.98
C LYS A 159 -5.61 32.04 1.98
N PHE A 160 -4.45 31.65 2.46
CA PHE A 160 -3.30 31.30 1.63
C PHE A 160 -3.23 29.78 1.43
N GLY A 161 -2.49 29.32 0.42
CA GLY A 161 -2.34 27.90 0.11
C GLY A 161 -1.83 27.07 1.30
N LEU A 162 -0.98 27.64 2.16
CA LEU A 162 -0.55 27.02 3.41
C LEU A 162 -0.51 28.04 4.55
N GLU A 163 -1.12 27.70 5.68
CA GLU A 163 -1.26 28.61 6.83
C GLU A 163 -0.74 28.04 8.16
N ARG A 164 -0.51 26.73 8.26
CA ARG A 164 -0.09 26.08 9.51
C ARG A 164 0.50 24.68 9.35
N PHE A 165 1.24 24.27 10.36
CA PHE A 165 1.68 22.91 10.60
C PHE A 165 0.96 22.34 11.82
N GLU A 166 0.54 21.08 11.76
CA GLU A 166 0.08 20.32 12.93
C GLU A 166 0.66 18.90 12.92
N LEU A 167 0.49 18.16 14.02
CA LEU A 167 0.94 16.78 14.12
C LEU A 167 -0.17 15.82 13.70
N LEU A 168 0.18 14.78 12.97
CA LEU A 168 -0.72 13.66 12.73
C LEU A 168 -1.05 12.94 14.05
N PRO A 169 -2.29 12.41 14.21
CA PRO A 169 -2.67 11.53 15.31
C PRO A 169 -1.64 10.42 15.57
N PRO A 170 -1.48 9.93 16.82
CA PRO A 170 -0.68 8.73 17.06
C PRO A 170 -1.28 7.58 16.26
N ASN A 171 -0.44 6.78 15.60
CA ASN A 171 -0.82 5.65 14.73
C ASN A 171 -1.46 6.04 13.38
N ALA A 172 -1.36 7.30 12.96
CA ALA A 172 -1.59 7.65 11.57
C ALA A 172 -0.50 6.98 10.70
N ASN A 173 -0.86 5.94 9.95
CA ASN A 173 0.05 5.17 9.09
C ASN A 173 0.26 5.85 7.72
N ILE A 174 0.47 7.16 7.71
CA ILE A 174 0.72 7.96 6.49
C ILE A 174 1.96 8.83 6.66
N GLY A 175 2.65 9.12 5.55
CA GLY A 175 3.91 9.87 5.56
C GLY A 175 3.76 11.34 5.92
N GLY A 176 2.63 11.93 5.54
CA GLY A 176 2.20 13.31 5.75
C GLY A 176 0.76 13.44 5.26
N ALA A 177 0.15 14.61 5.45
CA ALA A 177 -1.10 14.95 4.77
C ALA A 177 -1.24 16.48 4.63
N TYR A 178 -1.89 16.92 3.56
CA TYR A 178 -2.40 18.28 3.44
C TYR A 178 -3.92 18.31 3.63
N VAL A 179 -4.39 19.13 4.58
CA VAL A 179 -5.83 19.33 4.84
C VAL A 179 -6.25 20.67 4.25
N GLY A 180 -7.00 20.60 3.17
CA GLY A 180 -7.34 21.79 2.39
C GLY A 180 -8.38 22.70 3.03
N GLU A 181 -9.31 22.19 3.84
CA GLU A 181 -10.30 23.02 4.57
C GLU A 181 -9.61 24.00 5.52
N THR A 182 -8.53 23.52 6.14
CA THR A 182 -7.80 24.20 7.19
C THR A 182 -6.50 24.83 6.72
N HIS A 183 -6.06 24.53 5.49
CA HIS A 183 -4.78 24.93 4.90
C HIS A 183 -3.60 24.50 5.77
N THR A 184 -3.68 23.25 6.22
CA THR A 184 -2.77 22.66 7.22
C THR A 184 -1.95 21.55 6.60
N MET A 185 -0.64 21.57 6.85
CA MET A 185 0.20 20.40 6.66
C MET A 185 0.30 19.61 7.97
N LEU A 186 -0.09 18.34 7.93
CA LEU A 186 0.00 17.39 9.02
C LEU A 186 1.24 16.53 8.85
N LEU A 187 2.07 16.46 9.89
CA LEU A 187 3.33 15.70 9.86
C LEU A 187 3.36 14.66 10.99
N PRO A 188 3.86 13.44 10.75
CA PRO A 188 4.01 12.46 11.81
C PRO A 188 5.14 12.88 12.74
N ALA A 189 4.86 12.91 14.04
CA ALA A 189 5.85 13.26 15.06
C ALA A 189 7.15 12.45 14.93
N GLY A 190 7.03 11.15 14.63
CA GLY A 190 8.17 10.25 14.43
C GLY A 190 9.02 10.52 13.18
N ALA A 191 8.49 11.24 12.19
CA ALA A 191 9.26 11.67 11.01
C ALA A 191 10.02 12.98 11.25
N LEU A 192 9.72 13.69 12.34
CA LEU A 192 10.36 14.95 12.71
C LEU A 192 11.51 14.76 13.73
N VAL A 193 11.74 13.56 14.23
CA VAL A 193 12.79 13.25 15.21
C VAL A 193 13.68 12.11 14.73
N ALA A 194 14.90 12.05 15.22
CA ALA A 194 15.76 10.89 14.99
C ALA A 194 15.25 9.68 15.81
N ARG A 195 15.22 8.48 15.21
CA ARG A 195 14.98 7.26 15.99
C ARG A 195 16.20 6.98 16.89
N PRO A 196 16.03 6.45 18.12
CA PRO A 196 17.15 6.10 18.97
C PRO A 196 18.19 5.24 18.24
N GLY A 197 19.46 5.67 18.27
CA GLY A 197 20.57 4.98 17.59
C GLY A 197 20.61 5.13 16.06
N ARG A 198 19.75 5.95 15.44
CA ARG A 198 19.76 6.22 14.00
C ARG A 198 19.87 7.72 13.71
N THR A 199 20.46 8.05 12.57
CA THR A 199 20.47 9.43 12.07
C THR A 199 19.10 9.83 11.55
N PHE A 200 18.76 11.11 11.70
CA PHE A 200 17.55 11.69 11.10
C PHE A 200 17.55 11.50 9.57
N ASN A 201 16.49 10.91 9.03
CA ASN A 201 16.36 10.71 7.58
C ASN A 201 15.83 11.98 6.91
N ALA A 202 16.75 12.90 6.58
CA ALA A 202 16.42 14.17 5.94
C ALA A 202 15.83 14.01 4.53
N ALA A 203 16.25 13.00 3.76
CA ALA A 203 15.71 12.74 2.43
C ALA A 203 14.23 12.35 2.48
N ALA A 204 13.86 11.46 3.42
CA ALA A 204 12.46 11.06 3.62
C ALA A 204 11.56 12.26 3.95
N LEU A 205 11.95 13.09 4.92
CA LEU A 205 11.13 14.26 5.27
C LEU A 205 11.11 15.29 4.13
N THR A 206 12.22 15.49 3.43
CA THR A 206 12.28 16.41 2.27
C THR A 206 11.30 15.96 1.18
N PHE A 207 11.27 14.67 0.87
CA PHE A 207 10.34 14.10 -0.11
C PHE A 207 8.89 14.31 0.31
N VAL A 208 8.54 13.90 1.53
CA VAL A 208 7.17 14.00 2.07
C VAL A 208 6.70 15.46 2.06
N VAL A 209 7.48 16.37 2.64
CA VAL A 209 7.07 17.78 2.77
C VAL A 209 6.99 18.46 1.39
N GLY A 210 7.83 18.05 0.44
CA GLY A 210 7.75 18.47 -0.96
C GLY A 210 6.50 17.94 -1.68
N HIS A 211 6.11 16.71 -1.41
CA HIS A 211 4.87 16.11 -1.90
C HIS A 211 3.65 16.83 -1.31
N GLU A 212 3.57 16.96 0.01
CA GLU A 212 2.40 17.53 0.69
C GLU A 212 2.13 19.00 0.33
N VAL A 213 3.17 19.81 0.12
CA VAL A 213 2.98 21.22 -0.27
C VAL A 213 2.39 21.36 -1.67
N GLN A 214 2.57 20.38 -2.55
CA GLN A 214 2.01 20.41 -3.90
C GLN A 214 0.48 20.35 -3.89
N HIS A 215 -0.12 19.63 -2.93
CA HIS A 215 -1.58 19.59 -2.77
C HIS A 215 -2.19 20.97 -2.48
N ALA A 216 -1.44 21.90 -1.87
CA ALA A 216 -1.89 23.27 -1.69
C ALA A 216 -2.14 23.99 -3.03
N PHE A 217 -1.35 23.68 -4.06
CA PHE A 217 -1.51 24.25 -5.41
C PHE A 217 -2.55 23.49 -6.23
N ASN A 218 -2.72 22.18 -6.00
CA ASN A 218 -3.68 21.35 -6.70
C ASN A 218 -5.11 21.44 -6.13
N ARG A 219 -5.29 22.10 -4.96
CA ARG A 219 -6.56 22.17 -4.23
C ARG A 219 -7.76 22.61 -5.07
N ALA A 220 -7.58 23.56 -5.99
CA ALA A 220 -8.66 24.04 -6.84
C ALA A 220 -9.22 22.92 -7.72
N ASP A 221 -8.34 22.18 -8.38
CA ASP A 221 -8.67 21.02 -9.21
C ASP A 221 -9.29 19.91 -8.36
N ALA A 222 -8.72 19.61 -7.18
CA ALA A 222 -9.23 18.57 -6.27
C ALA A 222 -10.64 18.89 -5.75
N LEU A 223 -10.92 20.14 -5.41
CA LEU A 223 -12.25 20.58 -5.01
C LEU A 223 -13.23 20.50 -6.18
N GLN A 224 -12.82 20.92 -7.38
CA GLN A 224 -13.63 20.81 -8.58
C GLN A 224 -13.98 19.35 -8.90
N ALA A 225 -13.02 18.43 -8.77
CA ALA A 225 -13.26 17.00 -8.96
C ALA A 225 -14.27 16.44 -7.94
N THR A 226 -14.16 16.86 -6.67
CA THR A 226 -15.10 16.47 -5.61
C THR A 226 -16.51 17.02 -5.85
N VAL A 227 -16.62 18.27 -6.34
CA VAL A 227 -17.90 18.88 -6.73
C VAL A 227 -18.50 18.16 -7.93
N ALA A 228 -17.71 17.89 -8.97
CA ALA A 228 -18.15 17.18 -10.16
C ALA A 228 -18.63 15.76 -9.84
N LEU A 229 -17.93 15.04 -8.95
CA LEU A 229 -18.37 13.75 -8.43
C LEU A 229 -19.74 13.88 -7.77
N ARG A 230 -19.88 14.77 -6.79
CA ARG A 230 -21.16 14.98 -6.08
C ARG A 230 -22.30 15.30 -7.04
N ASP A 231 -22.07 16.22 -7.96
CA ASP A 231 -23.10 16.70 -8.87
C ASP A 231 -23.49 15.62 -9.88
N GLY A 232 -22.52 14.84 -10.40
CA GLY A 232 -22.76 13.67 -11.23
C GLY A 232 -23.50 12.55 -10.49
N VAL A 233 -23.14 12.30 -9.23
CA VAL A 233 -23.84 11.32 -8.38
C VAL A 233 -25.29 11.71 -8.18
N ASN A 234 -25.56 12.98 -7.83
CA ASN A 234 -26.92 13.48 -7.67
C ASN A 234 -27.69 13.44 -9.00
N HIS A 235 -27.04 13.69 -10.13
CA HIS A 235 -27.70 13.63 -11.43
C HIS A 235 -28.13 12.20 -11.78
N ILE A 236 -27.23 11.23 -11.63
CA ILE A 236 -27.49 9.82 -11.92
C ILE A 236 -28.56 9.28 -10.96
N SER A 237 -28.42 9.51 -9.65
CA SER A 237 -29.34 8.97 -8.65
C SER A 237 -30.77 9.51 -8.77
N GLN A 238 -30.98 10.64 -9.45
CA GLN A 238 -32.29 11.26 -9.68
C GLN A 238 -32.83 10.98 -11.09
N SER A 239 -32.09 10.23 -11.91
CA SER A 239 -32.49 9.91 -13.27
C SER A 239 -33.66 8.92 -13.29
N SER A 240 -34.46 8.95 -14.36
CA SER A 240 -35.53 7.98 -14.59
C SER A 240 -35.01 6.79 -15.40
N SER A 241 -34.02 6.07 -14.85
CA SER A 241 -33.38 4.91 -15.48
C SER A 241 -33.50 3.67 -14.59
N PRO A 242 -33.69 2.46 -15.15
CA PRO A 242 -33.61 1.24 -14.37
C PRO A 242 -32.19 0.94 -13.89
N ILE A 243 -31.17 1.46 -14.59
CA ILE A 243 -29.75 1.25 -14.28
C ILE A 243 -29.10 2.60 -14.00
N HIS A 244 -28.43 2.70 -12.85
CA HIS A 244 -27.63 3.86 -12.46
C HIS A 244 -26.15 3.50 -12.57
N ASP A 245 -25.57 3.69 -13.76
CA ASP A 245 -24.14 3.42 -14.00
C ASP A 245 -23.27 4.58 -13.50
N TYR A 246 -22.53 4.32 -12.42
CA TYR A 246 -21.63 5.29 -11.79
C TYR A 246 -20.19 5.19 -12.31
N THR A 247 -19.88 4.24 -13.18
CA THR A 247 -18.52 4.01 -13.69
C THR A 247 -17.89 5.27 -14.29
N PRO A 248 -18.58 6.04 -15.17
CA PRO A 248 -17.95 7.19 -15.81
C PRO A 248 -17.63 8.33 -14.83
N VAL A 249 -18.52 8.59 -13.87
CA VAL A 249 -18.33 9.68 -12.89
C VAL A 249 -17.22 9.32 -11.89
N LEU A 250 -17.13 8.06 -11.47
CA LEU A 250 -16.05 7.59 -10.59
C LEU A 250 -14.70 7.57 -11.32
N ALA A 251 -14.66 7.11 -12.57
CA ALA A 251 -13.44 7.11 -13.37
C ALA A 251 -12.89 8.53 -13.59
N ALA A 252 -13.77 9.51 -13.85
CA ALA A 252 -13.38 10.91 -13.97
C ALA A 252 -12.80 11.47 -12.66
N TYR A 253 -13.45 11.19 -11.52
CA TYR A 253 -12.95 11.59 -10.20
C TYR A 253 -11.59 10.96 -9.88
N LEU A 254 -11.46 9.64 -10.01
CA LEU A 254 -10.21 8.92 -9.75
C LEU A 254 -9.09 9.40 -10.69
N GLY A 255 -9.41 9.75 -11.94
CA GLY A 255 -8.46 10.32 -12.88
C GLY A 255 -7.89 11.67 -12.45
N GLU A 256 -8.67 12.54 -11.82
CA GLU A 256 -8.16 13.82 -11.28
C GLU A 256 -7.32 13.62 -10.02
N VAL A 257 -7.74 12.73 -9.12
CA VAL A 257 -6.95 12.41 -7.92
C VAL A 257 -5.63 11.75 -8.29
N ARG A 258 -5.63 10.88 -9.32
CA ARG A 258 -4.41 10.29 -9.88
C ARG A 258 -3.41 11.34 -10.35
N LYS A 259 -3.88 12.42 -11.00
CA LYS A 259 -3.03 13.54 -11.41
C LYS A 259 -2.51 14.34 -10.21
N ASP A 260 -3.33 14.51 -9.17
CA ASP A 260 -2.95 15.21 -7.93
C ASP A 260 -1.77 14.53 -7.24
N GLU A 261 -1.89 13.22 -6.98
CA GLU A 261 -0.84 12.38 -6.37
C GLU A 261 0.43 12.32 -7.24
N ALA A 262 0.28 12.18 -8.56
CA ALA A 262 1.41 12.19 -9.49
C ALA A 262 2.18 13.51 -9.45
N ARG A 263 1.49 14.66 -9.40
CA ARG A 263 2.16 15.98 -9.24
C ARG A 263 2.88 16.06 -7.89
N GLY A 264 2.28 15.54 -6.82
CA GLY A 264 2.92 15.44 -5.51
C GLY A 264 4.23 14.64 -5.57
N GLN A 265 4.23 13.50 -6.25
CA GLN A 265 5.45 12.70 -6.47
C GLN A 265 6.55 13.50 -7.18
N ILE A 266 6.21 14.23 -8.25
CA ILE A 266 7.14 15.10 -8.97
C ILE A 266 7.76 16.15 -8.05
N ALA A 267 6.93 16.81 -7.22
CA ALA A 267 7.39 17.82 -6.27
C ALA A 267 8.30 17.22 -5.18
N GLY A 268 7.98 16.03 -4.67
CA GLY A 268 8.82 15.29 -3.72
C GLY A 268 10.20 14.93 -4.30
N TRP A 269 10.23 14.46 -5.55
CA TRP A 269 11.48 14.17 -6.28
C TRP A 269 12.35 15.43 -6.43
N ASN A 270 11.77 16.53 -6.91
CA ASN A 270 12.48 17.80 -7.10
C ASN A 270 12.98 18.39 -5.78
N ALA A 271 12.22 18.23 -4.69
CA ALA A 271 12.66 18.67 -3.37
C ALA A 271 13.92 17.93 -2.90
N VAL A 272 13.99 16.61 -3.11
CA VAL A 272 15.18 15.81 -2.75
C VAL A 272 16.35 16.08 -3.68
N GLN A 273 16.12 16.19 -4.99
CA GLN A 273 17.16 16.61 -5.95
C GLN A 273 17.83 17.91 -5.48
N SER A 274 17.01 18.93 -5.17
CA SER A 274 17.49 20.24 -4.75
C SER A 274 18.19 20.20 -3.39
N TRP A 275 17.74 19.33 -2.48
CA TRP A 275 18.42 19.09 -1.20
C TRP A 275 19.80 18.43 -1.39
N MET A 276 19.89 17.43 -2.26
CA MET A 276 21.14 16.74 -2.54
C MET A 276 22.16 17.71 -3.14
N GLU A 277 21.75 18.50 -4.12
CA GLU A 277 22.59 19.54 -4.73
C GLU A 277 23.08 20.55 -3.70
N ALA A 278 22.17 21.14 -2.90
CA ALA A 278 22.52 22.11 -1.88
C ALA A 278 23.39 21.54 -0.74
N SER A 279 23.32 20.22 -0.52
CA SER A 279 24.13 19.51 0.46
C SER A 279 25.48 19.01 -0.10
N GLY A 280 25.79 19.31 -1.36
CA GLY A 280 27.01 18.83 -2.03
C GLY A 280 27.03 17.32 -2.26
N LYS A 281 25.87 16.66 -2.24
CA LYS A 281 25.73 15.23 -2.51
C LYS A 281 25.66 14.99 -4.02
N PRO A 282 26.13 13.83 -4.52
CA PRO A 282 26.04 13.50 -5.94
C PRO A 282 24.58 13.45 -6.41
N VAL A 283 24.24 14.22 -7.43
CA VAL A 283 22.90 14.20 -8.06
C VAL A 283 22.95 13.28 -9.27
N THR A 284 22.86 11.98 -9.03
CA THR A 284 22.86 10.92 -10.06
C THR A 284 21.66 10.00 -9.86
N LEU A 285 21.24 9.26 -10.90
CA LEU A 285 20.13 8.29 -10.80
C LEU A 285 20.31 7.32 -9.64
N LYS A 286 21.52 6.77 -9.49
CA LYS A 286 21.86 5.85 -8.40
C LYS A 286 21.71 6.53 -7.04
N ALA A 287 22.34 7.69 -6.85
CA ALA A 287 22.32 8.38 -5.56
C ALA A 287 20.92 8.89 -5.19
N MET A 288 20.13 9.34 -6.17
CA MET A 288 18.71 9.68 -5.98
C MET A 288 17.91 8.44 -5.57
N GLY A 289 18.05 7.31 -6.28
CA GLY A 289 17.37 6.05 -5.96
C GLY A 289 17.70 5.48 -4.58
N GLU A 290 18.90 5.77 -4.06
CA GLU A 290 19.37 5.34 -2.73
C GLU A 290 18.99 6.33 -1.60
N ALA A 291 18.47 7.52 -1.93
CA ALA A 291 18.20 8.56 -0.95
C ALA A 291 17.04 8.22 -0.01
N ASP A 292 15.97 7.60 -0.52
CA ASP A 292 14.82 7.12 0.26
C ASP A 292 14.11 5.98 -0.49
N ASP A 293 13.41 5.10 0.23
CA ASP A 293 12.66 3.97 -0.36
C ASP A 293 11.54 4.43 -1.31
N ARG A 294 11.01 5.65 -1.15
CA ARG A 294 10.04 6.25 -2.09
C ARG A 294 10.62 6.51 -3.47
N MET A 295 11.94 6.68 -3.58
CA MET A 295 12.61 6.92 -4.86
C MET A 295 12.55 5.73 -5.80
N ARG A 296 12.20 4.55 -5.27
CA ARG A 296 12.00 3.33 -6.06
C ARG A 296 10.80 3.37 -6.98
N ASP A 297 9.88 4.32 -6.78
CA ASP A 297 8.75 4.55 -7.69
C ASP A 297 9.20 5.29 -8.98
N PHE A 298 10.43 5.82 -8.99
CA PHE A 298 11.06 6.47 -10.14
C PHE A 298 12.20 5.61 -10.71
N VAL A 299 13.04 5.09 -9.82
CA VAL A 299 14.24 4.31 -10.11
C VAL A 299 14.03 2.89 -9.57
N PRO A 300 13.38 2.00 -10.33
CA PRO A 300 13.07 0.66 -9.87
C PRO A 300 14.34 -0.12 -9.53
N PHE A 301 14.22 -1.03 -8.56
CA PHE A 301 15.34 -1.86 -8.12
C PHE A 301 15.81 -2.76 -9.27
N GLN A 302 17.10 -2.69 -9.61
CA GLN A 302 17.71 -3.61 -10.57
C GLN A 302 18.36 -4.80 -9.86
N VAL A 303 18.29 -5.98 -10.48
CA VAL A 303 19.05 -7.15 -10.04
C VAL A 303 20.55 -6.87 -10.21
N SER A 304 21.36 -7.22 -9.21
CA SER A 304 22.74 -6.75 -8.96
C SER A 304 23.65 -6.49 -10.18
N GLY A 305 24.33 -5.34 -10.15
CA GLY A 305 25.42 -4.96 -11.04
C GLY A 305 25.04 -4.09 -12.26
N GLY A 306 23.74 -3.95 -12.54
CA GLY A 306 23.23 -3.09 -13.62
C GLY A 306 23.26 -1.59 -13.28
N PRO A 307 23.34 -0.71 -14.30
CA PRO A 307 23.24 0.73 -14.09
C PRO A 307 21.82 1.11 -13.62
N ALA A 308 21.71 1.97 -12.61
CA ALA A 308 20.42 2.50 -12.18
C ALA A 308 19.66 3.12 -13.37
N THR A 309 18.44 2.64 -13.64
CA THR A 309 17.57 3.15 -14.69
C THR A 309 16.33 3.75 -14.08
N VAL A 310 15.88 4.88 -14.64
CA VAL A 310 14.53 5.39 -14.40
C VAL A 310 13.52 4.56 -15.19
N HIS A 311 12.24 4.55 -14.78
CA HIS A 311 11.17 4.00 -15.61
C HIS A 311 11.20 4.61 -17.03
N PRO A 312 11.01 3.81 -18.09
CA PRO A 312 11.24 4.25 -19.47
C PRO A 312 10.26 5.32 -19.98
N ASP A 313 9.13 5.48 -19.30
CA ASP A 313 8.08 6.48 -19.56
C ASP A 313 8.25 7.76 -18.72
N ILE A 314 9.25 7.83 -17.84
CA ILE A 314 9.63 9.04 -17.10
C ILE A 314 10.78 9.75 -17.83
N VAL A 315 10.60 11.03 -18.13
CA VAL A 315 11.59 11.88 -18.80
C VAL A 315 12.15 12.90 -17.83
N LEU A 316 13.39 12.69 -17.40
CA LEU A 316 14.15 13.60 -16.54
C LEU A 316 14.80 14.73 -17.34
N ASN A 317 14.93 15.89 -16.71
CA ASN A 317 15.75 16.99 -17.20
C ASN A 317 17.24 16.69 -17.00
N ALA A 318 18.12 17.46 -17.64
CA ALA A 318 19.56 17.27 -17.57
C ALA A 318 20.14 17.43 -16.15
N ASP A 319 19.49 18.23 -15.31
CA ASP A 319 19.84 18.46 -13.90
C ASP A 319 19.18 17.45 -12.93
N MET A 320 18.60 16.37 -13.48
CA MET A 320 17.83 15.35 -12.77
C MET A 320 16.52 15.84 -12.16
N THR A 321 16.08 17.08 -12.42
CA THR A 321 14.72 17.49 -12.04
C THR A 321 13.69 16.84 -12.96
N LEU A 322 12.43 16.85 -12.53
CA LEU A 322 11.31 16.29 -13.25
C LEU A 322 10.24 17.36 -13.47
N SER A 323 9.93 17.64 -14.75
CA SER A 323 8.87 18.58 -15.10
C SER A 323 7.50 17.90 -15.10
N PRO A 324 6.43 18.57 -14.65
CA PRO A 324 5.07 18.03 -14.62
C PRO A 324 4.40 18.05 -16.01
N THR A 325 5.03 17.41 -16.99
CA THR A 325 4.46 17.20 -18.32
C THR A 325 3.32 16.18 -18.25
N ALA A 326 2.42 16.18 -19.24
CA ALA A 326 1.36 15.18 -19.31
C ALA A 326 1.91 13.74 -19.30
N GLY A 327 3.05 13.50 -19.96
CA GLY A 327 3.73 12.20 -19.96
C GLY A 327 4.26 11.80 -18.59
N ASN A 328 4.96 12.70 -17.88
CA ASN A 328 5.50 12.40 -16.55
C ASN A 328 4.39 12.22 -15.50
N ILE A 329 3.30 12.99 -15.61
CA ILE A 329 2.11 12.83 -14.76
C ILE A 329 1.46 11.46 -15.00
N GLU A 330 1.32 11.05 -16.25
CA GLU A 330 0.76 9.74 -16.59
C GLU A 330 1.65 8.59 -16.10
N ALA A 331 2.96 8.68 -16.32
CA ALA A 331 3.93 7.68 -15.88
C ALA A 331 3.91 7.51 -14.35
N LEU A 332 3.86 8.61 -13.58
CA LEU A 332 3.76 8.53 -12.12
C LEU A 332 2.38 8.12 -11.63
N GLY A 333 1.31 8.46 -12.35
CA GLY A 333 0.01 7.86 -12.09
C GLY A 333 0.09 6.33 -12.13
N LYS A 334 0.77 5.78 -13.14
CA LYS A 334 0.95 4.33 -13.31
C LYS A 334 1.88 3.70 -12.27
N HIS A 335 3.04 4.30 -12.03
CA HIS A 335 4.07 3.71 -11.18
C HIS A 335 3.89 4.00 -9.67
N TYR A 336 3.01 4.95 -9.32
CA TYR A 336 2.72 5.30 -7.93
C TYR A 336 1.25 5.09 -7.55
N PHE A 337 0.32 5.75 -8.23
CA PHE A 337 -1.10 5.71 -7.86
C PHE A 337 -1.73 4.34 -8.15
N ASP A 338 -1.46 3.78 -9.33
CA ASP A 338 -2.04 2.50 -9.78
C ASP A 338 -1.36 1.26 -9.14
N ARG A 339 -0.47 1.46 -8.16
CA ARG A 339 0.22 0.36 -7.46
C ARG A 339 -0.80 -0.62 -6.85
N PRO A 340 -0.62 -1.93 -7.08
CA PRO A 340 -1.57 -2.93 -6.62
C PRO A 340 -1.50 -3.13 -5.11
N THR A 341 -2.54 -3.71 -4.53
CA THR A 341 -2.47 -4.25 -3.16
C THR A 341 -1.81 -5.62 -3.18
N ARG A 342 -1.48 -6.16 -2.01
CA ARG A 342 -0.86 -7.50 -1.89
C ARG A 342 -1.79 -8.60 -2.42
N ASP A 343 -3.07 -8.50 -2.09
CA ASP A 343 -4.07 -9.53 -2.40
C ASP A 343 -4.60 -9.41 -3.84
N HIS A 344 -4.48 -8.21 -4.43
CA HIS A 344 -4.86 -7.93 -5.82
C HIS A 344 -3.65 -7.55 -6.66
N PHE A 345 -2.59 -8.37 -6.58
CA PHE A 345 -1.37 -8.18 -7.36
C PHE A 345 -1.51 -8.85 -8.74
N PRO A 346 -1.49 -8.08 -9.85
CA PRO A 346 -1.62 -8.67 -11.18
C PRO A 346 -0.43 -9.59 -11.50
N LEU A 347 -0.72 -10.77 -12.06
CA LEU A 347 0.30 -11.69 -12.55
C LEU A 347 1.22 -10.99 -13.56
N GLY A 348 2.53 -11.14 -13.36
CA GLY A 348 3.54 -10.50 -14.21
C GLY A 348 3.79 -9.01 -13.93
N SER A 349 3.06 -8.38 -13.01
CA SER A 349 3.33 -7.00 -12.59
C SER A 349 4.73 -6.90 -11.95
N LYS A 350 5.46 -5.86 -12.32
CA LYS A 350 6.74 -5.48 -11.72
C LYS A 350 6.61 -4.30 -10.76
N GLU A 351 5.38 -3.80 -10.59
CA GLU A 351 5.10 -2.66 -9.73
C GLU A 351 5.21 -3.04 -8.26
N ARG A 352 5.51 -2.06 -7.42
CA ARG A 352 5.59 -2.27 -5.97
C ARG A 352 4.18 -2.36 -5.38
N VAL A 353 3.96 -3.27 -4.44
CA VAL A 353 2.72 -3.33 -3.66
C VAL A 353 2.54 -2.04 -2.85
N MET A 354 1.35 -1.43 -2.91
CA MET A 354 0.94 -0.32 -2.06
C MET A 354 0.35 -0.84 -0.75
N GLY A 355 0.56 -0.08 0.33
CA GLY A 355 0.03 -0.41 1.66
C GLY A 355 -0.40 0.83 2.43
N LEU A 356 -1.63 1.29 2.18
CA LEU A 356 -2.25 2.42 2.88
C LEU A 356 -3.15 1.96 4.04
N ASN A 357 -3.47 2.91 4.94
CA ASN A 357 -4.34 2.77 6.12
C ASN A 357 -3.78 1.86 7.25
N HIS A 358 -4.62 1.56 8.26
CA HIS A 358 -4.22 0.92 9.53
C HIS A 358 -3.51 -0.43 9.35
N ASP A 359 -3.93 -1.23 8.37
CA ASP A 359 -3.41 -2.59 8.14
C ASP A 359 -2.62 -2.75 6.83
N HIS A 360 -2.28 -1.65 6.16
CA HIS A 360 -1.56 -1.66 4.87
C HIS A 360 -2.26 -2.51 3.77
N VAL A 361 -3.59 -2.60 3.84
CA VAL A 361 -4.43 -3.42 2.95
C VAL A 361 -4.88 -2.68 1.69
N SER A 362 -4.81 -1.35 1.69
CA SER A 362 -5.39 -0.52 0.64
C SER A 362 -4.33 0.09 -0.31
N ASN A 363 -4.80 0.50 -1.48
CA ASN A 363 -4.05 1.31 -2.44
C ASN A 363 -4.81 2.61 -2.74
N TYR A 364 -4.24 3.47 -3.57
CA TYR A 364 -4.80 4.79 -3.83
C TYR A 364 -6.19 4.76 -4.49
N PRO A 365 -6.43 3.97 -5.57
CA PRO A 365 -7.77 3.83 -6.14
C PRO A 365 -8.83 3.48 -5.10
N ASN A 366 -8.54 2.50 -4.23
CA ASN A 366 -9.49 2.07 -3.20
C ASN A 366 -9.62 3.08 -2.05
N HIS A 367 -8.53 3.74 -1.64
CA HIS A 367 -8.55 4.78 -0.60
C HIS A 367 -9.51 5.91 -0.98
N TYR A 368 -9.40 6.44 -2.20
CA TYR A 368 -10.27 7.51 -2.69
C TYR A 368 -11.65 6.99 -3.14
N GLY A 369 -11.70 5.80 -3.76
CA GLY A 369 -12.93 5.16 -4.19
C GLY A 369 -13.90 4.91 -3.03
N LYS A 370 -13.38 4.61 -1.83
CA LYS A 370 -14.17 4.47 -0.59
C LYS A 370 -15.16 5.61 -0.37
N GLN A 371 -14.64 6.84 -0.35
CA GLN A 371 -15.46 8.03 -0.07
C GLN A 371 -16.51 8.25 -1.15
N ALA A 372 -16.16 7.97 -2.41
CA ALA A 372 -17.07 8.09 -3.54
C ALA A 372 -18.20 7.05 -3.47
N ILE A 373 -17.89 5.80 -3.11
CA ILE A 373 -18.88 4.73 -2.90
C ILE A 373 -19.83 5.07 -1.73
N GLU A 374 -19.31 5.55 -0.60
CA GLU A 374 -20.13 5.98 0.55
C GLU A 374 -21.12 7.09 0.14
N GLN A 375 -20.67 8.05 -0.67
CA GLN A 375 -21.52 9.12 -1.20
C GLN A 375 -22.61 8.59 -2.13
N ILE A 376 -22.26 7.68 -3.04
CA ILE A 376 -23.19 7.09 -4.00
C ILE A 376 -24.28 6.30 -3.29
N LEU A 377 -23.91 5.42 -2.37
CA LEU A 377 -24.88 4.60 -1.64
C LEU A 377 -25.82 5.45 -0.77
N ALA A 378 -25.32 6.57 -0.23
CA ALA A 378 -26.16 7.53 0.48
C ALA A 378 -27.15 8.28 -0.45
N ALA A 379 -26.77 8.54 -1.71
CA ALA A 379 -27.64 9.14 -2.72
C ALA A 379 -28.69 8.13 -3.23
N GLU A 380 -28.27 6.91 -3.55
CA GLU A 380 -29.14 5.79 -3.99
C GLU A 380 -30.23 5.45 -2.98
N LYS A 381 -29.93 5.57 -1.70
CA LYS A 381 -30.95 5.38 -0.65
C LYS A 381 -32.14 6.34 -0.80
N LYS A 382 -31.92 7.50 -1.41
CA LYS A 382 -32.92 8.56 -1.62
C LYS A 382 -33.40 8.64 -3.08
N ALA A 383 -32.93 7.74 -3.96
CA ALA A 383 -33.29 7.73 -5.36
C ALA A 383 -34.80 7.45 -5.54
N PRO A 384 -35.46 8.10 -6.51
CA PRO A 384 -36.84 7.78 -6.86
C PRO A 384 -36.94 6.38 -7.47
N LEU A 385 -38.10 5.74 -7.31
CA LEU A 385 -38.37 4.47 -7.95
C LEU A 385 -38.58 4.66 -9.46
N PHE A 386 -37.96 3.80 -10.26
CA PHE A 386 -38.24 3.68 -11.68
C PHE A 386 -39.34 2.63 -11.90
N GLN A 387 -40.51 3.04 -12.38
CA GLN A 387 -41.66 2.14 -12.63
C GLN A 387 -42.01 1.25 -11.42
N GLY A 388 -41.90 1.80 -10.20
CA GLY A 388 -42.18 1.08 -8.95
C GLY A 388 -41.06 0.15 -8.48
N ARG A 389 -39.92 0.11 -9.17
CA ARG A 389 -38.72 -0.66 -8.77
C ARG A 389 -37.58 0.27 -8.40
N LYS A 390 -36.70 -0.19 -7.52
CA LYS A 390 -35.47 0.53 -7.18
C LYS A 390 -34.50 0.41 -8.36
N PRO A 391 -33.87 1.52 -8.80
CA PRO A 391 -32.80 1.46 -9.79
C PRO A 391 -31.62 0.60 -9.33
N GLU A 392 -30.88 0.05 -10.28
CA GLU A 392 -29.73 -0.83 -10.07
C GLU A 392 -28.43 -0.01 -10.12
N PRO A 393 -27.81 0.35 -8.96
CA PRO A 393 -26.52 1.02 -8.96
C PRO A 393 -25.44 0.07 -9.48
N THR A 394 -24.74 0.49 -10.53
CA THR A 394 -23.83 -0.35 -11.30
C THR A 394 -22.44 0.26 -11.38
N PHE A 395 -21.42 -0.58 -11.26
CA PHE A 395 -20.01 -0.20 -11.29
C PHE A 395 -19.19 -1.24 -12.07
N ASP A 396 -18.33 -0.79 -12.98
CA ASP A 396 -17.25 -1.63 -13.52
C ASP A 396 -16.06 -1.56 -12.56
N MET A 397 -16.06 -2.47 -11.57
CA MET A 397 -15.08 -2.46 -10.47
C MET A 397 -13.65 -2.64 -10.97
N ALA A 398 -13.43 -3.54 -11.95
CA ALA A 398 -12.11 -3.77 -12.53
C ALA A 398 -11.60 -2.54 -13.29
N ARG A 399 -12.44 -1.88 -14.10
CA ARG A 399 -12.04 -0.66 -14.81
C ARG A 399 -11.69 0.48 -13.85
N LEU A 400 -12.34 0.53 -12.70
CA LEU A 400 -12.08 1.53 -11.66
C LEU A 400 -10.89 1.17 -10.76
N GLY A 401 -10.34 -0.05 -10.88
CA GLY A 401 -9.30 -0.56 -9.98
C GLY A 401 -9.77 -0.71 -8.53
N LEU A 402 -11.08 -0.92 -8.33
CA LEU A 402 -11.71 -1.05 -7.01
C LEU A 402 -11.96 -2.51 -6.67
N PHE A 403 -11.77 -2.86 -5.40
CA PHE A 403 -11.97 -4.20 -4.89
C PHE A 403 -12.83 -4.15 -3.63
N GLU A 404 -13.94 -4.90 -3.63
CA GLU A 404 -14.91 -4.91 -2.53
C GLU A 404 -14.28 -5.24 -1.18
N ASP A 405 -13.39 -6.24 -1.14
CA ASP A 405 -12.70 -6.67 0.07
C ASP A 405 -11.70 -5.62 0.58
N VAL A 406 -11.00 -4.92 -0.32
CA VAL A 406 -10.13 -3.81 0.04
C VAL A 406 -10.97 -2.66 0.60
N LEU A 407 -12.09 -2.34 -0.06
CA LEU A 407 -13.02 -1.28 0.35
C LEU A 407 -13.60 -1.51 1.76
N GLU A 408 -13.89 -2.76 2.10
CA GLU A 408 -14.41 -3.15 3.41
C GLU A 408 -13.33 -3.25 4.49
N ARG A 409 -12.16 -3.82 4.19
CA ARG A 409 -11.06 -3.93 5.18
C ARG A 409 -10.53 -2.56 5.62
N GLN A 410 -10.59 -1.55 4.74
CA GLN A 410 -10.27 -0.17 5.13
C GLN A 410 -11.39 0.54 5.94
N GLY A 411 -12.50 -0.14 6.21
CA GLY A 411 -13.59 0.28 7.08
C GLY A 411 -14.58 1.22 6.40
N LEU A 412 -15.45 0.69 5.56
CA LEU A 412 -16.49 1.43 4.82
C LEU A 412 -17.60 1.96 5.75
N ASP A 413 -17.86 3.26 5.71
CA ASP A 413 -18.89 3.93 6.54
C ASP A 413 -20.21 4.09 5.79
N LEU A 414 -21.03 3.05 5.90
CA LEU A 414 -22.40 3.01 5.38
C LEU A 414 -23.48 3.46 6.40
N THR A 415 -23.12 4.24 7.44
CA THR A 415 -24.13 4.73 8.39
C THR A 415 -25.22 5.57 7.72
N LYS A 416 -24.84 6.40 6.74
CA LYS A 416 -25.74 7.30 5.99
C LYS A 416 -26.69 6.57 5.04
N SER A 417 -26.36 5.36 4.59
CA SER A 417 -27.24 4.50 3.80
C SER A 417 -28.17 3.64 4.65
N HIS A 418 -28.02 3.67 5.98
CA HIS A 418 -28.76 2.85 6.95
C HIS A 418 -28.61 1.34 6.71
N GLY A 419 -27.38 0.87 6.48
CA GLY A 419 -27.05 -0.54 6.31
C GLY A 419 -26.23 -0.82 5.05
N ASN A 420 -26.11 -2.11 4.71
CA ASN A 420 -25.38 -2.59 3.55
C ASN A 420 -25.90 -1.98 2.23
N GLY A 421 -25.01 -1.79 1.27
CA GLY A 421 -25.30 -1.24 -0.05
C GLY A 421 -25.27 -2.32 -1.14
N GLU A 422 -26.43 -2.67 -1.68
CA GLU A 422 -26.52 -3.54 -2.86
C GLU A 422 -26.02 -2.79 -4.10
N TYR A 423 -25.28 -3.49 -4.96
CA TYR A 423 -24.82 -2.98 -6.25
C TYR A 423 -24.65 -4.10 -7.27
N PHE A 424 -24.46 -3.73 -8.53
CA PHE A 424 -24.16 -4.64 -9.63
C PHE A 424 -22.74 -4.37 -10.15
N ASP A 425 -21.89 -5.39 -10.12
CA ASP A 425 -20.56 -5.34 -10.72
C ASP A 425 -20.63 -5.69 -12.21
N SER A 426 -20.41 -4.70 -13.06
CA SER A 426 -20.43 -4.84 -14.52
C SER A 426 -19.06 -5.15 -15.13
N THR A 427 -18.06 -5.53 -14.32
CA THR A 427 -16.76 -6.03 -14.79
C THR A 427 -16.93 -7.18 -15.80
N GLN A 428 -17.97 -8.00 -15.58
CA GLN A 428 -18.35 -9.09 -16.49
C GLN A 428 -19.83 -8.94 -16.87
N LEU A 429 -20.20 -9.53 -18.00
CA LEU A 429 -21.60 -9.58 -18.45
C LEU A 429 -22.14 -11.02 -18.35
N PRO A 430 -23.33 -11.24 -17.76
CA PRO A 430 -24.19 -10.23 -17.13
C PRO A 430 -23.60 -9.69 -15.81
N SER A 431 -23.97 -8.46 -15.44
CA SER A 431 -23.49 -7.84 -14.20
C SER A 431 -23.83 -8.69 -12.98
N ALA A 432 -22.87 -8.89 -12.08
CA ALA A 432 -23.04 -9.72 -10.90
C ALA A 432 -23.63 -8.90 -9.74
N PRO A 433 -24.71 -9.34 -9.07
CA PRO A 433 -25.20 -8.69 -7.87
C PRO A 433 -24.22 -8.89 -6.71
N ARG A 434 -23.91 -7.80 -6.01
CA ARG A 434 -22.92 -7.73 -4.93
C ARG A 434 -23.42 -6.84 -3.79
N THR A 435 -22.69 -6.85 -2.67
CA THR A 435 -23.06 -6.09 -1.48
C THR A 435 -21.82 -5.46 -0.85
N PHE A 436 -21.85 -4.15 -0.64
CA PHE A 436 -20.93 -3.46 0.25
C PHE A 436 -21.45 -3.50 1.69
N ASN A 437 -20.60 -3.87 2.64
CA ASN A 437 -20.93 -3.98 4.05
C ASN A 437 -20.41 -2.79 4.87
N HIS A 438 -21.18 -2.39 5.87
CA HIS A 438 -20.73 -1.42 6.87
C HIS A 438 -19.62 -2.04 7.74
N THR A 439 -18.42 -1.49 7.66
CA THR A 439 -17.20 -2.09 8.22
C THR A 439 -16.29 -1.09 8.92
N VAL A 440 -16.67 0.19 9.03
CA VAL A 440 -15.90 1.17 9.83
C VAL A 440 -15.98 0.88 11.34
N GLN A 441 -17.05 0.21 11.80
CA GLN A 441 -17.26 -0.16 13.20
C GLN A 441 -18.16 -1.41 13.32
N GLY A 442 -18.32 -1.92 14.55
CA GLY A 442 -19.16 -3.09 14.83
C GLY A 442 -18.41 -4.42 14.73
N LYS A 443 -19.16 -5.53 14.62
CA LYS A 443 -18.60 -6.90 14.66
C LYS A 443 -17.64 -7.22 13.49
N ASN A 444 -17.81 -6.54 12.36
CA ASN A 444 -17.01 -6.71 11.15
C ASN A 444 -16.08 -5.50 10.94
N ALA A 445 -15.72 -4.77 12.00
CA ALA A 445 -14.86 -3.60 11.90
C ALA A 445 -13.53 -3.95 11.21
N HIS A 446 -13.22 -3.24 10.13
CA HIS A 446 -12.03 -3.44 9.29
C HIS A 446 -11.86 -4.87 8.73
N GLN A 447 -12.98 -5.59 8.57
CA GLN A 447 -12.98 -6.95 8.02
C GLN A 447 -13.84 -7.01 6.76
N TYR A 448 -13.34 -7.70 5.74
CA TYR A 448 -14.15 -8.10 4.61
C TYR A 448 -15.22 -9.07 5.10
N VAL A 449 -16.47 -8.82 4.70
CA VAL A 449 -17.59 -9.73 4.86
C VAL A 449 -17.76 -10.44 3.52
N PRO A 450 -17.29 -11.69 3.38
CA PRO A 450 -17.56 -12.46 2.19
C PRO A 450 -19.06 -12.45 1.94
N VAL A 451 -19.45 -12.28 0.68
CA VAL A 451 -20.80 -12.64 0.26
C VAL A 451 -20.97 -14.11 0.64
N ALA A 452 -21.59 -14.37 1.80
CA ALA A 452 -22.02 -15.70 2.13
C ALA A 452 -22.94 -16.13 0.99
N PRO A 453 -22.84 -17.36 0.48
CA PRO A 453 -23.81 -17.91 -0.47
C PRO A 453 -25.22 -18.09 0.16
N ASP A 454 -25.62 -17.24 1.10
CA ASP A 454 -26.83 -17.38 1.91
C ASP A 454 -28.05 -16.67 1.32
N ASN A 455 -28.00 -16.22 0.06
CA ASN A 455 -29.20 -15.82 -0.69
C ASN A 455 -29.15 -16.09 -2.21
N ALA A 456 -28.10 -16.75 -2.72
CA ALA A 456 -28.28 -17.52 -3.94
C ALA A 456 -29.06 -18.79 -3.53
N PRO A 457 -30.09 -19.24 -4.28
CA PRO A 457 -30.60 -20.59 -4.05
C PRO A 457 -29.37 -21.52 -4.05
N PRO A 458 -29.22 -22.38 -3.03
CA PRO A 458 -28.02 -23.20 -2.90
C PRO A 458 -27.77 -23.86 -4.25
N LEU A 459 -26.56 -23.65 -4.80
CA LEU A 459 -26.15 -24.33 -6.02
C LEU A 459 -26.50 -25.81 -5.82
N PRO A 460 -27.23 -26.44 -6.76
CA PRO A 460 -27.67 -27.80 -6.56
C PRO A 460 -26.45 -28.66 -6.27
N THR A 461 -26.39 -29.33 -5.11
CA THR A 461 -25.19 -30.08 -4.67
C THR A 461 -24.85 -31.22 -5.63
N ARG A 462 -25.74 -31.58 -6.56
CA ARG A 462 -25.50 -32.60 -7.58
C ARG A 462 -25.35 -31.99 -8.97
N LEU A 463 -24.32 -32.45 -9.71
CA LEU A 463 -24.02 -32.03 -11.08
C LEU A 463 -25.04 -32.54 -12.11
N ASP A 464 -25.82 -33.57 -11.76
CA ASP A 464 -26.84 -34.16 -12.64
C ASP A 464 -28.15 -33.35 -12.69
N LEU A 465 -28.27 -32.30 -11.88
CA LEU A 465 -29.43 -31.44 -11.85
C LEU A 465 -29.34 -30.37 -12.96
N PRO A 466 -30.39 -30.16 -13.78
CA PRO A 466 -30.36 -29.19 -14.89
C PRO A 466 -30.06 -27.75 -14.51
N ALA A 467 -30.26 -27.38 -13.23
CA ALA A 467 -29.97 -26.06 -12.71
C ALA A 467 -28.48 -25.85 -12.34
N HIS A 468 -27.65 -26.91 -12.40
CA HIS A 468 -26.22 -26.81 -12.10
C HIS A 468 -25.46 -26.18 -13.28
N PRO A 469 -24.58 -25.18 -13.06
CA PRO A 469 -23.87 -24.48 -14.15
C PRO A 469 -23.03 -25.41 -15.03
N ASP A 470 -22.55 -26.53 -14.49
CA ASP A 470 -21.73 -27.51 -15.21
C ASP A 470 -22.48 -28.80 -15.60
N HIS A 471 -23.82 -28.76 -15.57
CA HIS A 471 -24.69 -29.90 -15.87
C HIS A 471 -24.41 -30.52 -17.25
N GLU A 472 -24.20 -29.68 -18.27
CA GLU A 472 -23.95 -30.16 -19.63
C GLU A 472 -22.59 -30.88 -19.75
N PHE A 473 -21.58 -30.40 -19.03
CA PHE A 473 -20.27 -31.07 -19.00
C PHE A 473 -20.34 -32.40 -18.24
N PHE A 474 -21.05 -32.44 -17.10
CA PHE A 474 -21.35 -33.69 -16.41
C PHE A 474 -22.08 -34.70 -17.31
N ARG A 475 -23.10 -34.27 -18.06
CA ARG A 475 -23.82 -35.12 -19.02
C ARG A 475 -22.92 -35.65 -20.13
N GLN A 476 -21.93 -34.87 -20.57
CA GLN A 476 -20.93 -35.31 -21.54
C GLN A 476 -20.03 -36.39 -20.94
N VAL A 477 -19.44 -36.15 -19.76
CA VAL A 477 -18.58 -37.11 -19.06
C VAL A 477 -19.34 -38.42 -18.81
N ARG A 478 -20.55 -38.32 -18.25
CA ARG A 478 -21.41 -39.49 -17.98
C ARG A 478 -21.71 -40.32 -19.21
N ARG A 479 -21.91 -39.69 -20.38
CA ARG A 479 -22.15 -40.42 -21.64
C ARG A 479 -20.96 -41.31 -21.99
N HIS A 480 -19.75 -40.80 -21.86
CA HIS A 480 -18.53 -41.56 -22.12
C HIS A 480 -18.30 -42.67 -21.08
N VAL A 481 -18.62 -42.44 -19.81
CA VAL A 481 -18.56 -43.51 -18.79
C VAL A 481 -19.58 -44.61 -19.09
N VAL A 482 -20.80 -44.25 -19.50
CA VAL A 482 -21.85 -45.21 -19.91
C VAL A 482 -21.43 -46.03 -21.14
N GLU A 483 -20.75 -45.41 -22.10
CA GLU A 483 -20.19 -46.10 -23.26
C GLU A 483 -19.09 -47.09 -22.85
N LEU A 484 -18.20 -46.67 -21.95
CA LEU A 484 -17.18 -47.54 -21.37
C LEU A 484 -17.80 -48.73 -20.63
N ASP A 485 -18.81 -48.49 -19.78
CA ASP A 485 -19.50 -49.55 -19.04
C ASP A 485 -20.09 -50.60 -19.96
N ARG A 486 -20.77 -50.18 -21.03
CA ARG A 486 -21.30 -51.10 -22.04
C ARG A 486 -20.21 -51.90 -22.74
N SER A 487 -19.07 -51.27 -23.04
CA SER A 487 -17.92 -51.96 -23.65
C SER A 487 -17.32 -53.04 -22.72
N LEU A 488 -17.44 -52.84 -21.40
CA LEU A 488 -17.00 -53.78 -20.37
C LEU A 488 -18.10 -54.79 -19.97
N GLY A 489 -19.26 -54.79 -20.64
CA GLY A 489 -20.39 -55.68 -20.33
C GLY A 489 -21.14 -55.32 -19.04
N ARG A 490 -20.99 -54.09 -18.54
CA ARG A 490 -21.66 -53.56 -17.34
C ARG A 490 -22.87 -52.70 -17.75
N ALA A 491 -23.98 -52.84 -17.03
CA ALA A 491 -25.12 -51.93 -17.17
C ALA A 491 -24.88 -50.65 -16.34
N PRO A 492 -25.21 -49.46 -16.86
CA PRO A 492 -25.11 -48.23 -16.07
C PRO A 492 -25.93 -48.28 -14.78
N ASP A 493 -25.32 -47.86 -13.69
CA ASP A 493 -25.85 -47.92 -12.32
C ASP A 493 -25.40 -46.68 -11.51
N HIS A 494 -25.64 -46.69 -10.19
CA HIS A 494 -25.26 -45.57 -9.33
C HIS A 494 -23.73 -45.35 -9.23
N TYR A 495 -22.92 -46.41 -9.38
CA TYR A 495 -21.46 -46.30 -9.44
C TYR A 495 -21.01 -45.55 -10.71
N THR A 496 -21.76 -45.69 -11.80
CA THR A 496 -21.57 -44.93 -13.04
C THR A 496 -21.75 -43.44 -12.81
N ASP A 497 -22.80 -43.06 -12.07
CA ASP A 497 -23.12 -41.65 -11.81
C ASP A 497 -22.12 -41.02 -10.82
N ASN A 498 -21.73 -41.76 -9.79
CA ASN A 498 -20.74 -41.35 -8.80
C ASN A 498 -19.37 -41.08 -9.44
N ILE A 499 -18.82 -42.03 -10.20
CA ILE A 499 -17.51 -41.84 -10.84
C ILE A 499 -17.56 -40.77 -11.94
N SER A 500 -18.70 -40.60 -12.61
CA SER A 500 -18.90 -39.51 -13.57
C SER A 500 -18.84 -38.14 -12.88
N SER A 501 -19.40 -38.03 -11.67
CA SER A 501 -19.34 -36.79 -10.87
C SER A 501 -17.90 -36.46 -10.47
N ALA A 502 -17.19 -37.44 -9.89
CA ALA A 502 -15.78 -37.30 -9.52
C ALA A 502 -14.90 -36.90 -10.71
N LEU A 503 -15.06 -37.57 -11.86
CA LEU A 503 -14.30 -37.29 -13.06
C LEU A 503 -14.64 -35.93 -13.68
N THR A 504 -15.90 -35.48 -13.58
CA THR A 504 -16.31 -34.14 -14.03
C THR A 504 -15.57 -33.04 -13.25
N VAL A 505 -15.55 -33.17 -11.92
CA VAL A 505 -14.86 -32.20 -11.04
C VAL A 505 -13.36 -32.21 -11.29
N GLN A 506 -12.74 -33.40 -11.36
CA GLN A 506 -11.30 -33.51 -11.59
C GLN A 506 -10.90 -33.00 -12.99
N ALA A 507 -11.71 -33.27 -14.02
CA ALA A 507 -11.47 -32.77 -15.36
C ALA A 507 -11.50 -31.24 -15.43
N ARG A 508 -12.41 -30.57 -14.71
CA ARG A 508 -12.38 -29.10 -14.58
C ARG A 508 -11.13 -28.62 -13.84
N ALA A 509 -10.79 -29.26 -12.72
CA ALA A 509 -9.60 -28.90 -11.95
C ALA A 509 -8.31 -28.97 -12.79
N ASP A 510 -8.26 -29.92 -13.73
CA ASP A 510 -7.11 -30.15 -14.63
C ASP A 510 -7.20 -29.34 -15.96
N GLY A 511 -8.19 -28.45 -16.10
CA GLY A 511 -8.29 -27.53 -17.23
C GLY A 511 -8.97 -28.10 -18.49
N LEU A 512 -9.74 -29.20 -18.40
CA LEU A 512 -10.49 -29.74 -19.54
C LEU A 512 -11.77 -28.93 -19.78
N GLU A 513 -11.94 -28.43 -21.00
CA GLU A 513 -13.16 -27.76 -21.47
C GLU A 513 -14.24 -28.75 -21.90
N ARG A 514 -13.80 -29.88 -22.48
CA ARG A 514 -14.63 -30.97 -22.99
C ARG A 514 -13.90 -32.30 -22.79
N VAL A 515 -14.63 -33.41 -22.85
CA VAL A 515 -14.04 -34.76 -22.89
C VAL A 515 -14.31 -35.38 -24.25
N ASP A 516 -13.24 -35.82 -24.93
CA ASP A 516 -13.31 -36.47 -26.24
C ASP A 516 -13.26 -38.01 -26.10
N HIS A 517 -12.57 -38.53 -25.08
CA HIS A 517 -12.48 -39.96 -24.78
C HIS A 517 -12.31 -40.23 -23.28
N ILE A 518 -12.87 -41.35 -22.81
CA ILE A 518 -12.62 -41.88 -21.46
C ILE A 518 -12.12 -43.33 -21.60
N GLU A 519 -11.04 -43.66 -20.90
CA GLU A 519 -10.47 -44.99 -20.85
C GLU A 519 -10.20 -45.45 -19.41
N LEU A 520 -10.18 -46.77 -19.22
CA LEU A 520 -9.69 -47.39 -17.99
C LEU A 520 -8.17 -47.55 -18.08
N SER A 521 -7.44 -47.31 -16.99
CA SER A 521 -6.01 -47.61 -16.92
C SER A 521 -5.74 -49.10 -17.17
N GLU A 522 -4.54 -49.43 -17.64
CA GLU A 522 -4.13 -50.83 -17.90
C GLU A 522 -4.29 -51.74 -16.67
N ARG A 523 -4.19 -51.17 -15.45
CA ARG A 523 -4.33 -51.90 -14.18
C ARG A 523 -5.75 -51.87 -13.61
N GLY A 524 -6.68 -51.15 -14.24
CA GLY A 524 -8.07 -51.03 -13.78
C GLY A 524 -8.29 -50.14 -12.55
N ASP A 525 -7.26 -49.41 -12.11
CA ASP A 525 -7.25 -48.62 -10.88
C ASP A 525 -7.59 -47.14 -11.09
N ALA A 526 -7.64 -46.65 -12.32
CA ALA A 526 -7.99 -45.27 -12.63
C ALA A 526 -8.84 -45.14 -13.91
N LEU A 527 -9.74 -44.17 -13.90
CA LEU A 527 -10.52 -43.75 -15.05
C LEU A 527 -9.94 -42.42 -15.57
N ARG A 528 -9.59 -42.37 -16.86
CA ARG A 528 -8.88 -41.24 -17.48
C ARG A 528 -9.76 -40.53 -18.50
N ALA A 529 -9.92 -39.23 -18.35
CA ALA A 529 -10.56 -38.36 -19.35
C ALA A 529 -9.50 -37.66 -20.21
N MET A 530 -9.76 -37.57 -21.51
CA MET A 530 -8.86 -36.96 -22.48
C MET A 530 -9.56 -35.91 -23.34
N GLN A 531 -8.89 -34.78 -23.55
CA GLN A 531 -9.26 -33.77 -24.54
C GLN A 531 -8.18 -33.73 -25.64
N ILE A 532 -8.56 -34.14 -26.84
CA ILE A 532 -7.68 -34.24 -28.02
C ILE A 532 -7.78 -32.93 -28.82
N PRO A 533 -6.67 -32.21 -29.07
CA PRO A 533 -6.70 -30.98 -29.85
C PRO A 533 -7.21 -31.20 -31.29
N LYS A 534 -8.09 -30.31 -31.76
CA LYS A 534 -8.61 -30.38 -33.13
C LYS A 534 -7.47 -30.26 -34.15
N GLY A 535 -7.36 -31.24 -35.06
CA GLY A 535 -6.38 -31.25 -36.15
C GLY A 535 -4.98 -31.76 -35.81
N ARG A 536 -4.75 -32.30 -34.61
CA ARG A 536 -3.46 -32.91 -34.21
C ARG A 536 -3.71 -34.21 -33.46
N THR A 537 -3.15 -35.32 -33.94
CA THR A 537 -3.24 -36.66 -33.29
C THR A 537 -2.07 -36.94 -32.36
N ASN A 538 -1.21 -35.96 -32.08
CA ASN A 538 0.00 -36.16 -31.27
C ASN A 538 -0.35 -36.15 -29.78
N GLU A 539 0.01 -37.23 -29.07
CA GLU A 539 -0.26 -37.43 -27.63
C GLU A 539 0.30 -36.33 -26.72
N GLN A 540 1.33 -35.62 -27.16
CA GLN A 540 2.02 -34.58 -26.38
C GLN A 540 1.16 -33.35 -26.05
N PHE A 541 0.05 -33.14 -26.76
CA PHE A 541 -0.85 -32.00 -26.55
C PHE A 541 -2.23 -32.40 -26.03
N THR A 542 -2.44 -33.68 -25.74
CA THR A 542 -3.67 -34.18 -25.15
C THR A 542 -3.71 -33.79 -23.68
N LEU A 543 -4.73 -33.02 -23.28
CA LEU A 543 -4.98 -32.80 -21.85
C LEU A 543 -5.56 -34.09 -21.27
N ARG A 544 -5.04 -34.49 -20.12
CA ARG A 544 -5.45 -35.71 -19.43
C ARG A 544 -5.83 -35.37 -18.00
N SER A 545 -6.92 -35.96 -17.55
CA SER A 545 -7.37 -35.96 -16.17
C SER A 545 -7.63 -37.40 -15.75
N ALA A 546 -7.47 -37.71 -14.48
CA ALA A 546 -7.70 -39.06 -13.98
C ALA A 546 -8.29 -39.05 -12.57
N VAL A 547 -9.21 -39.99 -12.32
CA VAL A 547 -9.72 -40.30 -10.98
C VAL A 547 -9.48 -41.77 -10.68
N ALA A 548 -9.27 -42.11 -9.41
CA ALA A 548 -9.19 -43.51 -9.00
C ALA A 548 -10.55 -44.19 -9.22
N THR A 549 -10.57 -45.46 -9.63
CA THR A 549 -11.84 -46.21 -9.80
C THR A 549 -12.59 -46.41 -8.49
N SER A 550 -11.88 -46.31 -7.34
CA SER A 550 -12.49 -46.28 -6.01
C SER A 550 -13.46 -45.11 -5.80
N GLU A 551 -13.32 -44.01 -6.55
CA GLU A 551 -14.25 -42.87 -6.49
C GLU A 551 -15.66 -43.22 -6.96
N ALA A 552 -15.86 -44.36 -7.63
CA ALA A 552 -17.20 -44.87 -7.90
C ALA A 552 -18.03 -45.09 -6.61
N SER A 553 -17.37 -45.39 -5.49
CA SER A 553 -18.02 -45.56 -4.19
C SER A 553 -18.27 -44.24 -3.46
N THR A 554 -17.72 -43.12 -3.94
CA THR A 554 -17.94 -41.78 -3.38
C THR A 554 -19.31 -41.27 -3.86
N PRO A 555 -20.26 -40.93 -2.97
CA PRO A 555 -21.54 -40.36 -3.38
C PRO A 555 -21.35 -39.11 -4.24
N MET A 556 -22.12 -38.98 -5.31
CA MET A 556 -21.92 -37.90 -6.27
C MET A 556 -22.02 -36.49 -5.67
N GLU A 557 -22.81 -36.31 -4.61
CA GLU A 557 -22.91 -35.07 -3.83
C GLU A 557 -21.57 -34.70 -3.18
N GLU A 558 -20.85 -35.69 -2.66
CA GLU A 558 -19.56 -35.49 -1.99
C GLU A 558 -18.49 -35.10 -3.00
N SER A 559 -18.44 -35.78 -4.15
CA SER A 559 -17.55 -35.37 -5.25
C SER A 559 -17.90 -33.97 -5.77
N ALA A 560 -19.19 -33.70 -5.98
CA ALA A 560 -19.68 -32.42 -6.49
C ALA A 560 -19.44 -31.24 -5.52
N SER A 561 -19.36 -31.49 -4.21
CA SER A 561 -18.99 -30.46 -3.22
C SER A 561 -17.63 -29.82 -3.48
N LYS A 562 -16.73 -30.52 -4.21
CA LYS A 562 -15.39 -30.05 -4.60
C LYS A 562 -15.40 -29.21 -5.89
N TRP A 563 -16.55 -29.07 -6.56
CA TRP A 563 -16.68 -28.35 -7.83
C TRP A 563 -16.26 -26.86 -7.76
N PRO A 564 -16.58 -26.08 -6.70
CA PRO A 564 -16.15 -24.69 -6.62
C PRO A 564 -14.62 -24.52 -6.62
N ASP A 565 -13.89 -25.43 -5.97
CA ASP A 565 -12.42 -25.45 -5.99
C ASP A 565 -11.88 -25.83 -7.37
N ALA A 566 -12.52 -26.78 -8.05
CA ALA A 566 -12.15 -27.19 -9.40
C ALA A 566 -12.31 -26.04 -10.41
N MET A 567 -13.37 -25.24 -10.31
CA MET A 567 -13.58 -24.11 -11.22
C MET A 567 -12.59 -22.98 -11.00
N ARG A 568 -12.17 -22.70 -9.75
CA ARG A 568 -11.07 -21.75 -9.49
C ARG A 568 -9.78 -22.18 -10.18
N ARG A 569 -9.47 -23.49 -10.21
CA ARG A 569 -8.29 -24.01 -10.90
C ARG A 569 -8.44 -23.96 -12.43
N PHE A 570 -9.65 -24.24 -12.93
CA PHE A 570 -9.99 -24.14 -14.35
C PHE A 570 -9.74 -22.73 -14.89
N GLU A 571 -10.16 -21.69 -14.15
CA GLU A 571 -9.95 -20.28 -14.53
C GLU A 571 -8.47 -19.92 -14.66
N VAL A 572 -7.61 -20.42 -13.75
CA VAL A 572 -6.16 -20.25 -13.82
C VAL A 572 -5.58 -20.91 -15.08
N HIS A 573 -6.08 -22.10 -15.46
CA HIS A 573 -5.67 -22.77 -16.69
C HIS A 573 -6.07 -22.00 -17.96
N GLU A 574 -7.25 -21.39 -17.99
CA GLU A 574 -7.71 -20.58 -19.11
C GLU A 574 -6.88 -19.30 -19.29
N GLN A 575 -6.57 -18.60 -18.18
CA GLN A 575 -5.70 -17.42 -18.21
C GLN A 575 -4.30 -17.76 -18.73
N ALA A 576 -3.69 -18.84 -18.24
CA ALA A 576 -2.38 -19.30 -18.71
C ALA A 576 -2.37 -19.72 -20.20
N ARG A 577 -3.52 -20.14 -20.76
CA ARG A 577 -3.64 -20.52 -22.18
C ARG A 577 -3.84 -19.30 -23.08
N ALA A 578 -4.60 -18.30 -22.63
CA ALA A 578 -4.74 -17.02 -23.31
C ALA A 578 -3.38 -16.30 -23.45
N GLU A 579 -2.61 -16.24 -22.37
CA GLU A 579 -1.26 -15.65 -22.37
C GLU A 579 -0.29 -16.40 -23.30
N ARG A 580 -0.35 -17.74 -23.33
CA ARG A 580 0.47 -18.53 -24.26
C ARG A 580 0.07 -18.31 -25.72
N GLN A 581 -1.22 -18.18 -26.03
CA GLN A 581 -1.68 -17.90 -27.40
C GLN A 581 -1.26 -16.50 -27.87
N GLU A 582 -1.28 -15.48 -27.01
CA GLU A 582 -0.74 -14.16 -27.32
C GLU A 582 0.78 -14.18 -27.53
N SER A 583 1.52 -14.98 -26.75
CA SER A 583 2.98 -15.10 -26.92
C SER A 583 3.40 -15.79 -28.23
N VAL A 584 2.58 -16.71 -28.76
CA VAL A 584 2.87 -17.49 -29.98
C VAL A 584 2.53 -16.72 -31.26
N LEU A 585 1.54 -15.81 -31.22
CA LEU A 585 1.25 -14.90 -32.34
C LEU A 585 2.31 -13.78 -32.50
N GLY A 586 3.17 -13.57 -31.49
CA GLY A 586 4.20 -12.53 -31.48
C GLY A 586 5.62 -12.95 -31.88
N ARG A 587 5.93 -14.24 -32.13
CA ARG A 587 7.30 -14.67 -32.46
C ARG A 587 7.39 -15.82 -33.47
N GLY A 588 7.97 -15.51 -34.63
CA GLY A 588 8.45 -16.51 -35.59
C GLY A 588 9.67 -17.28 -35.08
N HIS A 589 9.63 -18.60 -35.29
CA HIS A 589 10.68 -19.64 -35.30
C HIS A 589 12.13 -19.26 -34.94
N THR A 590 12.74 -19.99 -33.98
CA THR A 590 13.71 -21.09 -34.24
C THR A 590 14.12 -21.77 -32.93
N VAL A 591 14.27 -23.10 -32.97
CA VAL A 591 14.71 -23.99 -31.89
C VAL A 591 16.05 -24.60 -32.30
N PRO A 592 16.97 -24.88 -31.34
CA PRO A 592 17.48 -26.25 -31.31
C PRO A 592 17.57 -26.83 -29.88
N ASN A 593 16.81 -27.90 -29.70
CA ASN A 593 17.15 -29.22 -29.15
C ASN A 593 18.35 -29.37 -28.19
N SER A 594 18.07 -29.81 -26.96
CA SER A 594 18.91 -30.78 -26.25
C SER A 594 18.09 -31.56 -25.21
N VAL A 595 18.35 -32.86 -25.17
CA VAL A 595 17.53 -33.95 -24.62
C VAL A 595 17.81 -34.21 -23.13
N SER A 596 16.71 -34.48 -22.41
CA SER A 596 16.49 -35.32 -21.21
C SER A 596 17.62 -35.69 -20.24
N ARG A 597 17.32 -35.51 -18.94
CA ARG A 597 17.32 -36.59 -17.94
C ARG A 597 16.39 -36.26 -16.77
N VAL A 598 15.26 -36.94 -16.72
CA VAL A 598 14.36 -37.02 -15.56
C VAL A 598 14.95 -38.06 -14.59
N GLY A 599 15.20 -37.65 -13.35
CA GLY A 599 15.34 -38.54 -12.19
C GLY A 599 13.97 -38.73 -11.51
N PRO A 600 13.78 -39.81 -10.73
CA PRO A 600 12.46 -40.25 -10.28
C PRO A 600 11.86 -39.34 -9.19
N THR A 601 10.53 -39.26 -9.20
CA THR A 601 9.66 -38.66 -8.17
C THR A 601 9.94 -39.26 -6.78
N PRO A 602 10.08 -38.46 -5.69
CA PRO A 602 10.17 -39.01 -4.35
C PRO A 602 8.79 -39.28 -3.76
N GLU A 603 8.69 -40.45 -3.14
CA GLU A 603 7.61 -40.94 -2.29
C GLU A 603 7.21 -39.94 -1.19
N HIS A 604 5.92 -39.94 -0.79
CA HIS A 604 5.41 -39.22 0.37
C HIS A 604 6.18 -39.61 1.65
N ARG A 605 7.18 -38.81 2.02
CA ARG A 605 7.78 -38.86 3.36
C ARG A 605 6.80 -38.23 4.36
N GLN A 606 6.27 -39.02 5.28
CA GLN A 606 5.58 -38.49 6.46
C GLN A 606 6.63 -37.82 7.36
N HIS A 607 6.66 -36.49 7.36
CA HIS A 607 7.53 -35.69 8.23
C HIS A 607 7.00 -35.69 9.68
N SER A 608 7.88 -35.62 10.69
CA SER A 608 7.42 -35.55 12.10
C SER A 608 6.70 -34.22 12.39
N LEU A 609 5.96 -34.12 13.49
CA LEU A 609 5.27 -32.87 13.88
C LEU A 609 6.25 -31.71 14.16
N ASP A 610 7.50 -32.02 14.51
CA ASP A 610 8.54 -31.02 14.79
C ASP A 610 9.29 -30.59 13.52
N ASP A 611 9.01 -31.21 12.38
CA ASP A 611 9.60 -30.85 11.10
C ASP A 611 8.77 -29.71 10.47
N PRO A 612 9.36 -28.52 10.20
CA PRO A 612 8.62 -27.38 9.62
C PRO A 612 7.96 -27.66 8.26
N ARG A 613 8.38 -28.73 7.56
CA ARG A 613 7.75 -29.18 6.31
C ARG A 613 6.43 -29.90 6.53
N ASN A 614 6.16 -30.36 7.76
CA ASN A 614 4.88 -30.96 8.12
C ASN A 614 3.81 -29.85 8.25
N PRO A 615 2.66 -29.95 7.56
CA PRO A 615 1.56 -28.98 7.67
C PRO A 615 1.05 -28.71 9.09
N ASN A 616 1.24 -29.67 9.99
CA ASN A 616 0.81 -29.57 11.39
C ASN A 616 1.91 -29.07 12.34
N SER A 617 3.10 -28.74 11.81
CA SER A 617 4.17 -28.15 12.62
C SER A 617 3.86 -26.71 13.01
N ARG A 618 4.30 -26.30 14.21
CA ARG A 618 4.16 -24.92 14.70
C ARG A 618 4.93 -23.91 13.85
N ASP A 619 5.97 -24.37 13.16
CA ASP A 619 6.82 -23.54 12.30
C ASP A 619 6.44 -23.61 10.82
N HIS A 620 5.38 -24.35 10.47
CA HIS A 620 4.97 -24.53 9.08
C HIS A 620 4.58 -23.22 8.40
N ASP A 621 3.88 -22.33 9.12
CA ASP A 621 3.53 -21.00 8.61
C ASP A 621 4.76 -20.14 8.31
N LEU A 622 5.80 -20.26 9.14
CA LEU A 622 7.06 -19.55 8.97
C LEU A 622 7.86 -20.13 7.80
N TYR A 623 7.92 -21.46 7.70
CA TYR A 623 8.52 -22.19 6.58
C TYR A 623 7.88 -21.78 5.24
N ASN A 624 6.55 -21.81 5.13
CA ASN A 624 5.82 -21.40 3.93
C ASN A 624 5.96 -19.90 3.63
N LYS A 625 6.14 -19.06 4.65
CA LYS A 625 6.41 -17.64 4.45
C LYS A 625 7.81 -17.43 3.86
N LEU A 626 8.82 -18.14 4.38
CA LEU A 626 10.19 -18.10 3.88
C LEU A 626 10.29 -18.67 2.46
N GLU A 627 9.58 -19.77 2.15
CA GLU A 627 9.49 -20.33 0.80
C GLU A 627 8.91 -19.33 -0.20
N ARG A 628 7.82 -18.65 0.16
CA ARG A 628 7.22 -17.59 -0.67
C ARG A 628 8.15 -16.38 -0.87
N CYS A 629 8.93 -16.02 0.14
CA CYS A 629 9.86 -14.90 0.04
C CYS A 629 11.19 -15.26 -0.63
N LEU A 630 11.57 -16.54 -0.65
CA LEU A 630 12.79 -17.09 -1.24
C LEU A 630 12.46 -18.31 -2.12
N PRO A 631 11.73 -18.14 -3.23
CA PRO A 631 11.18 -19.26 -4.02
C PRO A 631 12.25 -20.11 -4.73
N ASN A 632 13.48 -19.62 -4.81
CA ASN A 632 14.61 -20.33 -5.39
C ASN A 632 15.51 -21.00 -4.33
N ALA A 633 15.18 -20.90 -3.04
CA ALA A 633 15.93 -21.57 -1.99
C ALA A 633 15.62 -23.07 -2.00
N SER A 634 16.64 -23.90 -1.77
CA SER A 634 16.44 -25.34 -1.62
C SER A 634 15.68 -25.65 -0.33
N GLU A 635 15.08 -26.84 -0.26
CA GLU A 635 14.35 -27.30 0.92
C GLU A 635 15.24 -27.28 2.17
N GLU A 636 16.51 -27.68 2.04
CA GLU A 636 17.49 -27.65 3.12
C GLU A 636 17.77 -26.22 3.62
N ARG A 637 17.83 -25.25 2.70
CA ARG A 637 17.98 -23.83 3.05
C ARG A 637 16.75 -23.29 3.74
N LEU A 638 15.56 -23.66 3.30
CA LEU A 638 14.31 -23.24 3.92
C LEU A 638 14.18 -23.76 5.35
N VAL A 639 14.55 -25.03 5.60
CA VAL A 639 14.57 -25.58 6.96
C VAL A 639 15.65 -24.88 7.81
N GLN A 640 16.84 -24.60 7.26
CA GLN A 640 17.89 -23.84 7.95
C GLN A 640 17.43 -22.41 8.33
N PHE A 641 16.78 -21.69 7.40
CA PHE A 641 16.29 -20.34 7.65
C PHE A 641 15.16 -20.34 8.69
N THR A 642 14.29 -21.34 8.64
CA THR A 642 13.21 -21.52 9.62
C THR A 642 13.79 -21.76 11.01
N ALA A 643 14.81 -22.62 11.14
CA ALA A 643 15.51 -22.85 12.40
C ALA A 643 16.20 -21.60 12.94
N ALA A 644 16.86 -20.82 12.07
CA ALA A 644 17.48 -19.56 12.45
C ALA A 644 16.44 -18.52 12.92
N CYS A 645 15.33 -18.38 12.20
CA CYS A 645 14.23 -17.50 12.60
C CYS A 645 13.64 -17.91 13.96
N HIS A 646 13.39 -19.20 14.16
CA HIS A 646 12.83 -19.75 15.40
C HIS A 646 13.70 -19.41 16.62
N ARG A 647 15.01 -19.64 16.52
CA ARG A 647 15.99 -19.32 17.58
C ARG A 647 16.02 -17.82 17.93
N HIS A 648 15.72 -16.98 16.96
CA HIS A 648 15.67 -15.52 17.12
C HIS A 648 14.26 -14.98 17.43
N ARG A 649 13.30 -15.88 17.70
CA ARG A 649 11.89 -15.57 18.01
C ARG A 649 11.16 -14.83 16.89
N ILE A 650 11.59 -15.09 15.65
CA ILE A 650 10.93 -14.63 14.44
C ILE A 650 9.92 -15.71 14.03
N THR A 651 8.71 -15.29 13.75
CA THR A 651 7.53 -16.08 13.37
C THR A 651 6.97 -15.56 12.05
N ALA A 652 6.04 -16.30 11.45
CA ALA A 652 5.35 -15.86 10.24
C ALA A 652 4.67 -14.48 10.40
N LYS A 653 4.26 -14.11 11.63
CA LYS A 653 3.51 -12.88 11.90
C LYS A 653 4.40 -11.65 12.07
N ASN A 654 5.63 -11.81 12.54
CA ASN A 654 6.52 -10.68 12.86
C ASN A 654 7.75 -10.58 11.94
N LEU A 655 8.01 -11.56 11.05
CA LEU A 655 9.03 -11.44 10.00
C LEU A 655 8.69 -10.24 9.10
N SER A 656 9.54 -9.20 9.13
CA SER A 656 9.29 -7.90 8.51
C SER A 656 10.19 -7.59 7.32
N GLY A 657 11.32 -8.30 7.18
CA GLY A 657 12.16 -8.13 6.00
C GLY A 657 13.26 -9.19 5.87
N LEU A 658 13.62 -9.49 4.63
CA LEU A 658 14.77 -10.32 4.30
C LEU A 658 15.78 -9.45 3.54
N HIS A 659 17.05 -9.53 3.91
CA HIS A 659 18.12 -8.79 3.25
C HIS A 659 19.29 -9.73 2.99
N VAL A 660 19.62 -9.93 1.72
CA VAL A 660 20.83 -10.66 1.33
C VAL A 660 21.94 -9.64 1.11
N ASP A 661 22.99 -9.74 1.89
CA ASP A 661 24.25 -9.05 1.66
C ASP A 661 25.14 -9.95 0.80
N TYR A 662 25.35 -9.53 -0.45
CA TYR A 662 26.12 -10.29 -1.43
C TYR A 662 27.63 -10.11 -1.27
N ASP A 663 28.09 -9.07 -0.55
CA ASP A 663 29.52 -8.85 -0.30
C ASP A 663 30.01 -9.75 0.84
N SER A 664 29.19 -9.93 1.88
CA SER A 664 29.46 -10.84 2.99
C SER A 664 28.87 -12.24 2.80
N MET A 665 28.09 -12.46 1.74
CA MET A 665 27.34 -13.70 1.48
C MET A 665 26.46 -14.10 2.69
N THR A 666 25.70 -13.16 3.25
CA THR A 666 24.81 -13.42 4.39
C THR A 666 23.35 -13.09 4.09
N LEU A 667 22.42 -13.88 4.64
CA LEU A 667 20.98 -13.58 4.67
C LEU A 667 20.61 -13.10 6.08
N SER A 668 20.18 -11.84 6.18
CA SER A 668 19.60 -11.25 7.37
C SER A 668 18.07 -11.29 7.33
N MET A 669 17.44 -11.77 8.39
CA MET A 669 16.00 -11.91 8.54
C MET A 669 15.56 -11.08 9.74
N ASN A 670 14.83 -10.00 9.45
CA ASN A 670 14.44 -8.96 10.39
C ASN A 670 13.00 -9.18 10.90
N SER A 671 12.74 -8.69 12.10
CA SER A 671 11.43 -8.79 12.73
C SER A 671 11.06 -7.49 13.43
N ASP A 672 9.76 -7.18 13.42
CA ASP A 672 9.18 -6.03 14.13
C ASP A 672 8.71 -6.40 15.56
N GLY A 673 9.01 -7.63 16.00
CA GLY A 673 8.67 -8.12 17.33
C GLY A 673 9.56 -7.53 18.44
N LEU A 674 8.93 -7.08 19.53
CA LEU A 674 9.59 -6.47 20.71
C LEU A 674 10.67 -7.36 21.38
N ILE A 675 10.56 -8.68 21.26
CA ILE A 675 11.47 -9.66 21.89
C ILE A 675 12.26 -10.49 20.88
N SER A 676 12.11 -10.21 19.59
CA SER A 676 12.84 -10.88 18.51
C SER A 676 14.12 -10.14 18.17
N THR A 677 15.12 -10.86 17.70
CA THR A 677 16.39 -10.28 17.23
C THR A 677 16.60 -10.65 15.76
N THR A 678 17.45 -9.94 15.03
CA THR A 678 17.75 -10.28 13.63
C THR A 678 18.46 -11.63 13.57
N ALA A 679 17.94 -12.56 12.77
CA ALA A 679 18.62 -13.81 12.44
C ALA A 679 19.54 -13.58 11.24
N VAL A 680 20.78 -14.03 11.31
CA VAL A 680 21.74 -13.93 10.20
C VAL A 680 22.26 -15.33 9.87
N VAL A 681 22.19 -15.70 8.59
CA VAL A 681 22.64 -16.99 8.08
C VAL A 681 23.72 -16.79 7.03
N ASP A 682 24.84 -17.49 7.19
CA ASP A 682 25.93 -17.52 6.22
C ASP A 682 25.54 -18.39 5.01
N LEU A 683 25.57 -17.77 3.83
CA LEU A 683 25.27 -18.39 2.55
C LEU A 683 26.52 -18.95 1.86
N SER A 684 27.72 -18.59 2.33
CA SER A 684 29.00 -19.07 1.79
C SER A 684 29.28 -20.53 2.16
N THR A 685 28.68 -21.04 3.23
CA THR A 685 28.74 -22.44 3.65
C THR A 685 27.49 -23.22 3.22
N PRO A 686 27.59 -24.50 2.81
CA PRO A 686 26.42 -25.32 2.46
C PRO A 686 25.38 -25.37 3.60
N PRO A 687 24.07 -25.51 3.30
CA PRO A 687 23.08 -25.73 4.36
C PRO A 687 23.39 -27.02 5.13
N PRO A 688 23.14 -27.07 6.44
CA PRO A 688 23.20 -28.33 7.19
C PRO A 688 22.09 -29.27 6.70
N GLU A 689 22.24 -30.56 7.00
CA GLU A 689 21.17 -31.54 6.74
C GLU A 689 19.88 -31.12 7.46
N PRO A 690 18.69 -31.28 6.85
CA PRO A 690 17.42 -30.86 7.44
C PRO A 690 17.21 -31.39 8.87
N GLN A 691 17.63 -32.63 9.15
CA GLN A 691 17.55 -33.22 10.48
C GLN A 691 18.37 -32.45 11.53
N GLN A 692 19.52 -31.89 11.15
CA GLN A 692 20.34 -31.09 12.05
C GLN A 692 19.68 -29.74 12.36
N ALA A 693 19.07 -29.09 11.37
CA ALA A 693 18.33 -27.85 11.57
C ALA A 693 17.06 -28.06 12.42
N ILE A 694 16.33 -29.17 12.19
CA ILE A 694 15.18 -29.57 13.03
C ILE A 694 15.62 -29.84 14.47
N GLN A 695 16.77 -30.50 14.66
CA GLN A 695 17.32 -30.74 15.99
C GLN A 695 17.70 -29.43 16.70
N GLN A 696 18.13 -28.40 15.98
CA GLN A 696 18.40 -27.07 16.55
C GLN A 696 17.12 -26.38 17.06
N ILE A 697 16.00 -26.52 16.36
CA ILE A 697 14.69 -26.03 16.81
C ILE A 697 14.31 -26.70 18.14
N GLN A 698 14.37 -28.03 18.18
CA GLN A 698 14.03 -28.82 19.36
C GLN A 698 14.95 -28.52 20.56
N GLN A 699 16.25 -28.35 20.34
CA GLN A 699 17.20 -27.99 21.40
C GLN A 699 16.90 -26.62 22.00
N PHE A 700 16.54 -25.65 21.15
CA PHE A 700 16.16 -24.32 21.61
C PHE A 700 14.87 -24.34 22.44
N ASP A 701 13.87 -25.10 22.01
CA ASP A 701 12.62 -25.27 22.77
C ASP A 701 12.86 -25.91 24.14
N GLN A 702 13.68 -26.96 24.20
CA GLN A 702 14.04 -27.60 25.47
C GLN A 702 14.79 -26.64 26.40
N GLN A 703 15.70 -25.83 25.86
CA GLN A 703 16.44 -24.83 26.63
C GLN A 703 15.50 -23.74 27.19
N MET A 704 14.56 -23.26 26.37
CA MET A 704 13.60 -22.24 26.79
C MET A 704 12.64 -22.76 27.87
N GLU A 705 12.22 -24.02 27.77
CA GLU A 705 11.38 -24.65 28.79
C GLU A 705 12.13 -24.85 30.11
N GLN A 706 13.40 -25.25 30.07
CA GLN A 706 14.25 -25.33 31.28
C GLN A 706 14.43 -23.97 31.95
N ILE A 707 14.68 -22.90 31.17
CA ILE A 707 14.78 -21.54 31.70
C ILE A 707 13.45 -21.11 32.35
N ARG A 708 12.32 -21.47 31.73
CA ARG A 708 10.98 -21.17 32.25
C ARG A 708 10.74 -21.89 33.59
N GLN A 709 11.11 -23.16 33.69
CA GLN A 709 10.99 -23.94 34.93
C GLN A 709 11.89 -23.38 36.04
N GLN A 710 13.17 -23.07 35.75
CA GLN A 710 14.07 -22.44 36.71
C GLN A 710 13.58 -21.06 37.17
N SER A 711 13.02 -20.26 36.27
CA SER A 711 12.46 -18.95 36.60
C SER A 711 11.21 -19.07 37.49
N GLN A 712 10.38 -20.08 37.25
CA GLN A 712 9.22 -20.38 38.09
C GLN A 712 9.64 -20.88 39.47
N GLU A 713 10.67 -21.71 39.56
CA GLU A 713 11.26 -22.17 40.82
C GLU A 713 11.92 -21.03 41.61
N GLN A 714 12.66 -20.13 40.94
CA GLN A 714 13.22 -18.92 41.57
C GLN A 714 12.14 -17.96 42.04
N ALA A 715 11.09 -17.73 41.24
CA ALA A 715 9.95 -16.89 41.66
C ALA A 715 9.21 -17.51 42.86
N ALA A 716 9.07 -18.83 42.90
CA ALA A 716 8.50 -19.55 44.04
C ALA A 716 9.39 -19.43 45.29
N GLN A 717 10.71 -19.52 45.16
CA GLN A 717 11.65 -19.34 46.27
C GLN A 717 11.69 -17.88 46.79
N MET A 718 11.63 -16.89 45.90
CA MET A 718 11.56 -15.47 46.29
C MET A 718 10.23 -15.13 46.97
N SER A 719 9.13 -15.82 46.64
CA SER A 719 7.85 -15.64 47.32
C SER A 719 7.81 -16.20 48.76
N GLN A 720 8.73 -17.10 49.11
CA GLN A 720 8.85 -17.68 50.45
C GLN A 720 9.80 -16.90 51.39
N GLN A 721 10.62 -15.99 50.86
CA GLN A 721 11.43 -15.07 51.66
C GLN A 721 10.74 -13.70 51.73
N GLY A 722 9.75 -13.57 52.61
CA GLY A 722 9.13 -12.29 52.95
C GLY A 722 10.11 -11.31 53.62
N PRO A 723 9.81 -10.00 53.63
CA PRO A 723 10.77 -8.98 54.04
C PRO A 723 11.10 -9.09 55.53
N VAL A 724 12.39 -9.15 55.85
CA VAL A 724 12.89 -8.97 57.22
C VAL A 724 12.65 -7.50 57.59
N MET A 725 11.83 -7.28 58.63
CA MET A 725 11.53 -5.95 59.19
C MET A 725 12.76 -5.25 59.75
#